data_AF-A0AA93BH34-F1
#
_entry.id   AF-A0AA93BH34-F1
#
_cell.length_a   1.000
_cell.length_b   1.000
_cell.length_c   1.000
_cell.angle_alpha   90.00
_cell.angle_beta   90.00
_cell.angle_gamma   90.00
#
_symmetry.space_group_name_H-M   'P 1'
#
loop_
_entity.id
_entity.type
_entity.pdbx_description
1 polymer ?
#
loop_
_entity_poly.entity_id
_entity_poly.type
_entity_poly.pdbx_seq_one_letter_code
_entity_poly.pdbx_strand_id
1 'polypeptide(L)'
;MKVFNSKLAAIGLAAFVFASCSDSNSDPTGGSPAINPAEITNITLKSQTVDNSRVINYKNSTAKARKFFLNTRAGSSIFPAFKDAPKEENAKQLNKEADLTNKNYAITGNKSLNFAGKTIDGATIFVHGGSTFEYDNTTKMTNTTIVLLSSATLKYTGTGEMIAKGNTVFCTDAKNKFVATGDININGELYANFTGTTNDGKNLVTGLGAIKETTAAEKEKSITPTQKITFGAHANAYIKGSIRATELNIENGASIYTTSNIFNNGTVNIKSQLGIEGFLKAQNLNVDGYLEAGKNSAIKVLGTMNVNDGAYISANYINVTNNPKNADGSQQKDENGKTIPGNATLNLNGNCTIHLSNKNVINVNNLVTDNSNQGQIELAEDNAVAVIKADKFENNGKERILSFKTSGNNSCFLFQFTKCFNGSTELNTFEDLAIQATYIDYDKTTQNDMVDYKDENNKNYGYEWKGDASKLVATQKLDLIASAEDPKDGESATCIQPANNKLYVSYHTNGNNKVGGSIEVASMTEGSKTLTIEQSKKADNIDYNHLIVKGDKLFLAGSQQGNGKDVEGGHSVGAFMGEVAITGSGISDNLILHSVDKKSDKVDANCVAAYGTDHVLATTQGFYVIDKDDNAELYLQGTVAKHVISNGTKIYALTETGSLNVYNSSDMTTPEKTYTVGAVAPKGNKAVIAIDEPNGDIYVCKGKNGVAKISGNTVTDFFTCPTISSGDKQGQTEGNANGVAVDGKYVYIACGSYGVVVLDKTTGKEVCHRKASNGKSANYVAVADGNIYVAYGQSRIQVYKLTQTN
;
A
#
# COMPACT_ATOMS: atom_id res chain seq x y z
N MET A 1 -62.44 16.94 6.56
CA MET A 1 -62.92 16.83 7.97
C MET A 1 -61.80 16.15 8.77
N LYS A 2 -61.63 16.58 10.02
CA LYS A 2 -60.42 16.54 10.86
C LYS A 2 -59.63 15.21 10.97
N VAL A 3 -58.31 15.38 10.91
CA VAL A 3 -57.19 14.72 11.61
C VAL A 3 -57.56 13.80 12.78
N PHE A 4 -56.93 12.62 12.85
CA PHE A 4 -56.49 12.05 14.13
C PHE A 4 -55.10 11.38 14.02
N ASN A 5 -54.21 11.90 14.86
CA ASN A 5 -52.92 11.36 15.28
C ASN A 5 -53.11 10.09 16.14
N SER A 6 -52.11 9.21 16.18
CA SER A 6 -51.46 8.85 17.46
C SER A 6 -50.18 8.03 17.27
N LYS A 7 -49.17 8.42 18.05
CA LYS A 7 -47.92 7.71 18.34
C LYS A 7 -48.21 6.49 19.24
N LEU A 8 -47.42 5.43 19.11
CA LEU A 8 -47.05 4.50 20.21
C LEU A 8 -45.82 3.71 19.75
N ALA A 9 -44.63 4.05 20.25
CA ALA A 9 -43.95 3.46 21.42
C ALA A 9 -43.42 2.05 21.17
N ALA A 10 -42.10 1.97 21.07
CA ALA A 10 -41.32 0.74 21.15
C ALA A 10 -41.35 0.19 22.59
N ILE A 11 -41.62 -1.11 22.71
CA ILE A 11 -41.27 -1.94 23.87
C ILE A 11 -40.67 -3.22 23.30
N GLY A 12 -39.51 -3.60 23.86
CA GLY A 12 -38.66 -4.69 23.37
C GLY A 12 -39.29 -6.06 23.43
N LEU A 13 -38.76 -6.96 22.60
CA LEU A 13 -39.04 -8.39 22.68
C LEU A 13 -37.72 -9.14 22.90
N ALA A 14 -37.63 -9.74 24.09
CA ALA A 14 -36.65 -10.75 24.44
C ALA A 14 -36.98 -12.08 23.75
N ALA A 15 -35.91 -12.86 23.51
CA ALA A 15 -35.84 -14.31 23.41
C ALA A 15 -37.13 -15.09 23.08
N PHE A 16 -37.18 -15.66 21.87
CA PHE A 16 -37.89 -16.91 21.63
C PHE A 16 -36.90 -18.00 21.21
N VAL A 17 -36.61 -18.88 22.16
CA VAL A 17 -36.08 -20.22 21.96
C VAL A 17 -37.20 -21.03 21.30
N PHE A 18 -36.96 -21.57 20.11
CA PHE A 18 -37.72 -22.71 19.61
C PHE A 18 -36.84 -23.95 19.71
N ALA A 19 -37.02 -24.66 20.82
CA ALA A 19 -36.88 -26.10 20.84
C ALA A 19 -38.07 -26.67 20.06
N SER A 20 -37.81 -27.47 19.04
CA SER A 20 -38.76 -28.46 18.57
C SER A 20 -38.05 -29.80 18.52
N CYS A 21 -38.22 -30.57 19.61
CA CYS A 21 -38.21 -32.01 19.51
C CYS A 21 -39.32 -32.41 18.53
N SER A 22 -38.98 -33.17 17.50
CA SER A 22 -39.93 -34.11 16.91
C SER A 22 -39.33 -35.49 17.18
N ASP A 23 -39.77 -36.09 18.28
CA ASP A 23 -39.59 -37.52 18.50
C ASP A 23 -40.30 -38.28 17.37
N SER A 24 -39.61 -39.28 16.83
CA SER A 24 -40.26 -40.40 16.16
C SER A 24 -39.47 -41.64 16.52
N ASN A 25 -40.05 -42.39 17.46
CA ASN A 25 -39.64 -43.73 17.84
C ASN A 25 -39.74 -44.67 16.63
N SER A 26 -38.62 -45.31 16.31
CA SER A 26 -38.60 -46.71 15.91
C SER A 26 -37.21 -47.24 16.23
N ASP A 27 -37.12 -48.13 17.23
CA ASP A 27 -35.92 -48.94 17.47
C ASP A 27 -35.50 -49.64 16.17
N PRO A 28 -34.21 -49.62 15.79
CA PRO A 28 -33.63 -50.71 15.05
C PRO A 28 -33.10 -51.72 16.08
N THR A 29 -33.73 -52.89 16.06
CA THR A 29 -33.18 -54.12 16.63
C THR A 29 -31.78 -54.37 16.05
N GLY A 30 -30.89 -54.87 16.92
CA GLY A 30 -29.48 -55.06 16.62
C GLY A 30 -29.20 -55.91 15.37
N GLY A 31 -28.28 -55.41 14.56
CA GLY A 31 -27.57 -56.08 13.49
C GLY A 31 -26.44 -55.13 13.05
N SER A 32 -25.23 -55.65 12.84
CA SER A 32 -24.06 -54.86 12.41
C SER A 32 -24.40 -53.91 11.24
N PRO A 33 -23.73 -52.74 11.13
CA PRO A 33 -23.95 -51.84 10.01
C PRO A 33 -23.79 -52.60 8.68
N ALA A 34 -24.78 -52.51 7.80
CA ALA A 34 -24.65 -53.02 6.45
C ALA A 34 -23.57 -52.20 5.73
N ILE A 35 -22.48 -52.86 5.33
CA ILE A 35 -21.48 -52.30 4.42
C ILE A 35 -22.20 -51.91 3.13
N ASN A 36 -22.31 -50.62 2.85
CA ASN A 36 -22.83 -50.13 1.58
C ASN A 36 -21.65 -49.70 0.71
N PRO A 37 -21.50 -50.23 -0.51
CA PRO A 37 -20.52 -49.68 -1.45
C PRO A 37 -20.83 -48.20 -1.69
N ALA A 38 -19.82 -47.34 -1.63
CA ALA A 38 -19.93 -45.96 -2.08
C ALA A 38 -20.35 -45.98 -3.56
N GLU A 39 -21.41 -45.26 -3.89
CA GLU A 39 -21.89 -45.24 -5.26
C GLU A 39 -21.04 -44.29 -6.10
N ILE A 40 -20.25 -44.86 -7.01
CA ILE A 40 -19.31 -44.12 -7.85
C ILE A 40 -20.07 -43.34 -8.93
N THR A 41 -19.85 -42.03 -8.99
CA THR A 41 -20.38 -41.15 -10.04
C THR A 41 -19.23 -40.41 -10.71
N ASN A 42 -19.14 -40.47 -12.04
CA ASN A 42 -18.16 -39.68 -12.79
C ASN A 42 -18.80 -38.37 -13.27
N ILE A 43 -18.16 -37.25 -12.95
CA ILE A 43 -18.58 -35.92 -13.37
C ILE A 43 -17.44 -35.28 -14.15
N THR A 44 -17.79 -34.55 -15.21
CA THR A 44 -16.83 -33.73 -15.94
C THR A 44 -16.67 -32.36 -15.29
N LEU A 45 -15.46 -32.05 -14.85
CA LEU A 45 -15.02 -30.72 -14.48
C LEU A 45 -14.86 -29.86 -15.73
N LYS A 46 -15.61 -28.77 -15.80
CA LYS A 46 -15.54 -27.80 -16.89
C LYS A 46 -14.47 -26.77 -16.58
N SER A 47 -13.53 -26.58 -17.50
CA SER A 47 -12.55 -25.49 -17.43
C SER A 47 -13.23 -24.13 -17.40
N GLN A 48 -12.76 -23.25 -16.52
CA GLN A 48 -13.20 -21.87 -16.40
C GLN A 48 -12.16 -20.95 -17.02
N THR A 49 -12.60 -19.78 -17.49
CA THR A 49 -11.68 -18.74 -17.94
C THR A 49 -10.85 -18.26 -16.76
N VAL A 50 -9.53 -18.38 -16.85
CA VAL A 50 -8.61 -17.86 -15.85
C VAL A 50 -8.30 -16.40 -16.16
N ASP A 51 -8.73 -15.51 -15.27
CA ASP A 51 -8.39 -14.08 -15.32
C ASP A 51 -7.23 -13.77 -14.36
N ASN A 52 -6.01 -13.71 -14.88
CA ASN A 52 -4.84 -13.28 -14.10
C ASN A 52 -4.75 -11.75 -13.93
N SER A 53 -5.62 -10.94 -14.57
CA SER A 53 -5.65 -9.50 -14.34
C SER A 53 -6.16 -9.14 -12.93
N ARG A 54 -6.91 -10.06 -12.31
CA ARG A 54 -7.31 -9.99 -10.89
C ARG A 54 -6.15 -10.30 -9.93
N VAL A 55 -5.04 -10.84 -10.40
CA VAL A 55 -3.88 -11.17 -9.55
C VAL A 55 -2.93 -10.00 -9.47
N ILE A 56 -2.56 -9.64 -8.25
CA ILE A 56 -1.72 -8.47 -7.98
C ILE A 56 -0.54 -8.86 -7.13
N ASN A 57 0.64 -8.45 -7.60
CA ASN A 57 1.94 -8.82 -7.06
C ASN A 57 2.61 -7.55 -6.51
N TYR A 58 2.49 -7.34 -5.20
CA TYR A 58 2.85 -6.07 -4.54
C TYR A 58 4.34 -5.83 -4.44
N LYS A 59 5.14 -6.91 -4.43
CA LYS A 59 6.60 -6.88 -4.27
C LYS A 59 7.33 -7.32 -5.53
N ASN A 60 6.64 -7.35 -6.68
CA ASN A 60 7.29 -7.64 -7.95
C ASN A 60 8.20 -6.47 -8.33
N SER A 61 9.51 -6.74 -8.38
CA SER A 61 10.55 -5.76 -8.71
C SER A 61 10.77 -5.60 -10.21
N THR A 62 9.90 -6.13 -11.07
CA THR A 62 9.85 -5.68 -12.47
C THR A 62 9.40 -4.23 -12.47
N ALA A 63 10.35 -3.32 -12.24
CA ALA A 63 10.23 -1.93 -12.57
C ALA A 63 9.81 -1.89 -14.04
N LYS A 64 8.51 -1.77 -14.31
CA LYS A 64 8.11 -1.06 -15.52
C LYS A 64 8.80 0.27 -15.34
N ALA A 65 9.93 0.46 -16.02
CA ALA A 65 10.65 1.72 -16.01
C ALA A 65 9.57 2.77 -16.24
N ARG A 66 9.24 3.55 -15.20
CA ARG A 66 8.30 4.65 -15.31
C ARG A 66 8.88 5.46 -16.46
N LYS A 67 8.14 5.57 -17.58
CA LYS A 67 8.57 6.35 -18.74
C LYS A 67 8.57 7.80 -18.28
N PHE A 68 9.62 8.15 -17.56
CA PHE A 68 9.96 9.52 -17.31
C PHE A 68 10.37 10.05 -18.67
N PHE A 69 9.64 11.03 -19.19
CA PHE A 69 9.99 11.73 -20.42
C PHE A 69 11.23 12.58 -20.17
N LEU A 70 12.36 11.91 -19.91
CA LEU A 70 13.67 12.50 -19.88
C LEU A 70 14.07 12.73 -21.33
N ASN A 71 13.87 13.95 -21.82
CA ASN A 71 14.61 14.45 -23.00
C ASN A 71 16.10 14.65 -22.67
N THR A 72 16.71 13.79 -21.85
CA THR A 72 18.14 13.85 -21.52
C THR A 72 18.83 12.60 -22.06
N ARG A 73 19.67 12.86 -23.06
CA ARG A 73 20.64 11.95 -23.64
C ARG A 73 21.37 11.22 -22.51
N ALA A 74 21.37 9.88 -22.54
CA ALA A 74 22.05 9.05 -21.54
C ALA A 74 23.46 9.59 -21.24
N GLY A 75 23.72 10.00 -19.99
CA GLY A 75 25.04 10.44 -19.51
C GLY A 75 25.19 11.91 -19.09
N SER A 76 24.17 12.77 -19.17
CA SER A 76 24.23 14.16 -18.64
C SER A 76 23.48 14.32 -17.31
N SER A 77 24.02 15.12 -16.37
CA SER A 77 23.31 15.62 -15.19
C SER A 77 21.93 16.18 -15.58
N ILE A 78 20.91 15.86 -14.80
CA ILE A 78 19.51 16.27 -15.04
C ILE A 78 19.34 17.79 -14.85
N PHE A 79 20.17 18.38 -13.98
CA PHE A 79 20.18 19.82 -13.68
C PHE A 79 21.39 20.52 -14.29
N PRO A 80 21.29 21.82 -14.60
CA PRO A 80 22.44 22.61 -15.03
C PRO A 80 23.58 22.52 -14.02
N ALA A 81 24.81 22.63 -14.53
CA ALA A 81 25.99 22.89 -13.73
C ALA A 81 26.29 24.39 -13.72
N PHE A 82 26.89 24.88 -12.63
CA PHE A 82 27.35 26.27 -12.59
C PHE A 82 28.48 26.46 -13.61
N LYS A 83 28.39 27.52 -14.40
CA LYS A 83 29.38 27.87 -15.42
C LYS A 83 30.07 29.17 -15.01
N ASP A 84 31.40 29.17 -15.08
CA ASP A 84 32.16 30.40 -14.87
C ASP A 84 31.94 31.38 -16.03
N ALA A 85 31.86 32.66 -15.68
CA ALA A 85 31.76 33.73 -16.68
C ALA A 85 33.01 33.76 -17.58
N PRO A 86 32.87 34.14 -18.86
CA PRO A 86 34.03 34.36 -19.72
C PRO A 86 34.94 35.43 -19.12
N LYS A 87 36.25 35.32 -19.36
CA LYS A 87 37.22 36.33 -18.93
C LYS A 87 37.17 37.55 -19.86
N GLU A 88 37.34 38.74 -19.28
CA GLU A 88 37.42 39.97 -20.05
C GLU A 88 38.78 40.07 -20.75
N GLU A 89 38.76 39.93 -22.08
CA GLU A 89 39.95 40.07 -22.93
C GLU A 89 39.63 40.96 -24.12
N ASN A 90 40.51 41.92 -24.43
CA ASN A 90 40.39 42.81 -25.59
C ASN A 90 39.02 43.53 -25.71
N ALA A 91 38.38 43.84 -24.58
CA ALA A 91 37.06 44.46 -24.55
C ALA A 91 37.13 45.94 -24.93
N LYS A 92 36.36 46.33 -25.96
CA LYS A 92 36.25 47.73 -26.37
C LYS A 92 35.36 48.50 -25.39
N GLN A 93 35.89 49.55 -24.77
CA GLN A 93 35.11 50.42 -23.90
C GLN A 93 34.00 51.15 -24.67
N LEU A 94 32.78 51.11 -24.11
CA LEU A 94 31.62 51.81 -24.63
C LEU A 94 31.43 53.12 -23.86
N ASN A 95 31.36 54.23 -24.61
CA ASN A 95 31.08 55.57 -24.08
C ASN A 95 29.65 56.03 -24.33
N LYS A 96 28.94 55.34 -25.24
CA LYS A 96 27.53 55.52 -25.59
C LYS A 96 26.99 54.21 -26.15
N GLU A 97 25.69 54.06 -26.20
CA GLU A 97 24.97 52.97 -26.85
C GLU A 97 25.27 52.92 -28.36
N ALA A 98 25.38 51.70 -28.90
CA ALA A 98 25.66 51.45 -30.31
C ALA A 98 25.19 50.03 -30.68
N ASP A 99 25.06 49.76 -31.98
CA ASP A 99 24.94 48.38 -32.44
C ASP A 99 26.26 47.64 -32.20
N LEU A 100 26.15 46.41 -31.71
CA LEU A 100 27.28 45.58 -31.30
C LEU A 100 27.31 44.30 -32.14
N THR A 101 28.53 43.84 -32.41
CA THR A 101 28.78 42.65 -33.24
C THR A 101 29.63 41.65 -32.46
N ASN A 102 30.01 40.51 -33.06
CA ASN A 102 30.74 39.42 -32.44
C ASN A 102 32.15 39.80 -31.94
N LYS A 103 32.22 40.58 -30.85
CA LYS A 103 33.40 41.13 -30.16
C LYS A 103 33.09 41.34 -28.67
N ASN A 104 34.14 41.61 -27.90
CA ASN A 104 34.05 41.95 -26.49
C ASN A 104 33.91 43.46 -26.30
N TYR A 105 33.02 43.88 -25.40
CA TYR A 105 32.77 45.27 -25.05
C TYR A 105 32.69 45.46 -23.54
N ALA A 106 33.02 46.66 -23.05
CA ALA A 106 32.98 46.97 -21.62
C ALA A 106 32.24 48.28 -21.31
N ILE A 107 31.37 48.27 -20.30
CA ILE A 107 30.74 49.46 -19.74
C ILE A 107 31.38 49.76 -18.38
N THR A 108 32.17 50.83 -18.33
CA THR A 108 33.00 51.19 -17.17
C THR A 108 32.70 52.60 -16.66
N GLY A 109 33.23 52.95 -15.49
CA GLY A 109 33.18 54.32 -14.96
C GLY A 109 31.81 54.77 -14.48
N ASN A 110 31.03 53.85 -13.87
CA ASN A 110 29.69 54.11 -13.33
C ASN A 110 28.69 54.67 -14.36
N LYS A 111 28.84 54.28 -15.63
CA LYS A 111 27.97 54.74 -16.72
C LYS A 111 26.70 53.90 -16.80
N SER A 112 25.58 54.54 -17.09
CA SER A 112 24.33 53.87 -17.47
C SER A 112 24.07 54.09 -18.94
N LEU A 113 24.07 53.01 -19.73
CA LEU A 113 23.83 53.05 -21.18
C LEU A 113 22.54 52.30 -21.50
N ASN A 114 21.63 52.94 -22.25
CA ASN A 114 20.36 52.36 -22.67
C ASN A 114 20.43 51.90 -24.14
N PHE A 115 20.31 50.60 -24.37
CA PHE A 115 20.40 49.94 -25.67
C PHE A 115 19.05 49.74 -26.37
N ALA A 116 17.97 50.35 -25.88
CA ALA A 116 16.68 50.37 -26.57
C ALA A 116 16.86 50.70 -28.07
N GLY A 117 16.26 49.88 -28.93
CA GLY A 117 16.32 49.98 -30.39
C GLY A 117 17.63 49.54 -31.05
N LYS A 118 18.63 49.05 -30.29
CA LYS A 118 19.92 48.59 -30.84
C LYS A 118 19.89 47.11 -31.22
N THR A 119 20.79 46.73 -32.12
CA THR A 119 21.06 45.34 -32.50
C THR A 119 22.38 44.88 -31.90
N ILE A 120 22.37 43.70 -31.28
CA ILE A 120 23.52 43.09 -30.61
C ILE A 120 23.57 41.64 -31.09
N ASP A 121 24.59 41.30 -31.87
CA ASP A 121 24.74 39.98 -32.49
C ASP A 121 26.09 39.36 -32.15
N GLY A 122 26.09 38.28 -31.36
CA GLY A 122 27.28 37.53 -30.93
C GLY A 122 28.20 38.25 -29.93
N ALA A 123 27.81 39.43 -29.43
CA ALA A 123 28.67 40.23 -28.57
C ALA A 123 28.79 39.66 -27.15
N THR A 124 29.96 39.84 -26.51
CA THR A 124 30.12 39.67 -25.06
C THR A 124 30.30 41.03 -24.40
N ILE A 125 29.45 41.35 -23.42
CA ILE A 125 29.36 42.68 -22.81
C ILE A 125 29.68 42.58 -21.31
N PHE A 126 30.82 43.15 -20.93
CA PHE A 126 31.28 43.23 -19.53
C PHE A 126 30.78 44.52 -18.90
N VAL A 127 29.91 44.42 -17.90
CA VAL A 127 29.38 45.56 -17.16
C VAL A 127 30.11 45.63 -15.83
N HIS A 128 30.88 46.70 -15.63
CA HIS A 128 31.69 46.88 -14.42
C HIS A 128 30.88 47.45 -13.25
N GLY A 129 31.44 47.33 -12.05
CA GLY A 129 30.83 47.83 -10.81
C GLY A 129 30.34 49.28 -10.93
N GLY A 130 29.13 49.52 -10.45
CA GLY A 130 28.45 50.83 -10.52
C GLY A 130 27.90 51.22 -11.89
N SER A 131 28.25 50.52 -12.97
CA SER A 131 27.69 50.74 -14.31
C SER A 131 26.37 49.99 -14.51
N THR A 132 25.57 50.43 -15.50
CA THR A 132 24.29 49.83 -15.88
C THR A 132 24.23 49.52 -17.38
N PHE A 133 23.85 48.29 -17.72
CA PHE A 133 23.35 47.92 -19.04
C PHE A 133 21.82 47.94 -18.99
N GLU A 134 21.22 48.95 -19.62
CA GLU A 134 19.77 49.12 -19.70
C GLU A 134 19.28 48.76 -21.11
N TYR A 135 18.16 48.05 -21.22
CA TYR A 135 17.56 47.65 -22.50
C TYR A 135 16.06 47.33 -22.34
N ASP A 136 15.37 47.17 -23.47
CA ASP A 136 13.96 46.79 -23.53
C ASP A 136 13.69 45.82 -24.70
N ASN A 137 12.42 45.50 -24.93
CA ASN A 137 11.97 44.56 -25.97
C ASN A 137 12.23 45.03 -27.41
N THR A 138 12.70 46.26 -27.62
CA THR A 138 13.10 46.76 -28.94
C THR A 138 14.58 46.48 -29.23
N THR A 139 15.34 46.02 -28.24
CA THR A 139 16.74 45.62 -28.38
C THR A 139 16.83 44.22 -28.97
N LYS A 140 17.43 44.09 -30.15
CA LYS A 140 17.56 42.80 -30.86
C LYS A 140 18.84 42.10 -30.44
N MET A 141 18.76 41.17 -29.49
CA MET A 141 19.90 40.38 -29.04
C MET A 141 19.86 38.97 -29.62
N THR A 142 20.94 38.55 -30.26
CA THR A 142 21.12 37.18 -30.79
C THR A 142 22.49 36.66 -30.38
N ASN A 143 22.54 35.47 -29.77
CA ASN A 143 23.78 34.85 -29.30
C ASN A 143 24.64 35.76 -28.39
N THR A 144 24.00 36.65 -27.63
CA THR A 144 24.66 37.66 -26.80
C THR A 144 25.01 37.11 -25.43
N THR A 145 26.20 37.42 -24.93
CA THR A 145 26.60 37.16 -23.54
C THR A 145 26.73 38.47 -22.76
N ILE A 146 26.08 38.58 -21.61
CA ILE A 146 26.21 39.72 -20.70
C ILE A 146 26.85 39.24 -19.39
N VAL A 147 27.93 39.91 -18.96
CA VAL A 147 28.65 39.58 -17.73
C VAL A 147 28.58 40.77 -16.78
N LEU A 148 27.92 40.59 -15.64
CA LEU A 148 27.84 41.58 -14.58
C LEU A 148 28.97 41.36 -13.57
N LEU A 149 29.82 42.36 -13.38
CA LEU A 149 30.96 42.33 -12.47
C LEU A 149 30.68 43.20 -11.23
N SER A 150 31.08 42.72 -10.05
CA SER A 150 30.98 43.47 -8.79
C SER A 150 29.56 44.02 -8.51
N SER A 151 29.36 45.34 -8.44
CA SER A 151 28.04 45.97 -8.19
C SER A 151 27.28 46.40 -9.45
N ALA A 152 27.62 45.86 -10.62
CA ALA A 152 27.00 46.18 -11.89
C ALA A 152 25.47 45.92 -11.91
N THR A 153 24.77 46.67 -12.76
CA THR A 153 23.32 46.56 -12.93
C THR A 153 22.93 46.10 -14.34
N LEU A 154 22.10 45.08 -14.43
CA LEU A 154 21.32 44.76 -15.63
C LEU A 154 19.90 45.27 -15.41
N LYS A 155 19.42 46.15 -16.29
CA LYS A 155 18.10 46.77 -16.17
C LYS A 155 17.28 46.52 -17.43
N TYR A 156 16.14 45.85 -17.26
CA TYR A 156 15.16 45.63 -18.32
C TYR A 156 13.92 46.48 -18.08
N THR A 157 13.57 47.33 -19.05
CA THR A 157 12.40 48.22 -18.95
C THR A 157 11.24 47.83 -19.87
N GLY A 158 11.43 46.79 -20.69
CA GLY A 158 10.43 46.32 -21.66
C GLY A 158 9.44 45.29 -21.12
N THR A 159 8.61 44.77 -22.01
CA THR A 159 7.70 43.62 -21.77
C THR A 159 8.22 42.37 -22.48
N GLY A 160 7.81 41.16 -22.09
CA GLY A 160 8.27 39.92 -22.73
C GLY A 160 9.59 39.37 -22.17
N GLU A 161 10.41 38.73 -23.01
CA GLU A 161 11.63 38.02 -22.59
C GLU A 161 12.76 38.99 -22.22
N MET A 162 13.14 39.00 -20.93
CA MET A 162 14.32 39.71 -20.46
C MET A 162 15.59 39.02 -20.97
N ILE A 163 15.66 37.69 -20.87
CA ILE A 163 16.74 36.89 -21.47
C ILE A 163 16.11 36.00 -22.52
N ALA A 164 16.14 36.43 -23.78
CA ALA A 164 15.60 35.64 -24.89
C ALA A 164 16.49 34.42 -25.21
N LYS A 165 15.88 33.43 -25.88
CA LYS A 165 16.58 32.21 -26.34
C LYS A 165 17.89 32.55 -27.07
N GLY A 166 18.93 31.78 -26.77
CA GLY A 166 20.26 31.94 -27.38
C GLY A 166 21.14 32.98 -26.70
N ASN A 167 20.60 33.79 -25.78
CA ASN A 167 21.38 34.74 -25.00
C ASN A 167 21.74 34.16 -23.62
N THR A 168 22.86 34.61 -23.06
CA THR A 168 23.38 34.17 -21.77
C THR A 168 23.67 35.36 -20.86
N VAL A 169 23.28 35.28 -19.60
CA VAL A 169 23.66 36.27 -18.58
C VAL A 169 24.44 35.61 -17.45
N PHE A 170 25.55 36.23 -17.06
CA PHE A 170 26.34 35.87 -15.89
C PHE A 170 26.23 36.98 -14.83
N CYS A 171 25.80 36.61 -13.62
CA CYS A 171 26.01 37.43 -12.42
C CYS A 171 27.16 36.83 -11.64
N THR A 172 28.24 37.57 -11.42
CA THR A 172 29.46 37.06 -10.79
C THR A 172 29.54 37.36 -9.29
N ASP A 173 28.72 38.27 -8.77
CA ASP A 173 28.80 38.79 -7.39
C ASP A 173 27.41 39.02 -6.78
N ALA A 174 27.27 38.77 -5.47
CA ALA A 174 26.05 39.02 -4.70
C ALA A 174 25.52 40.47 -4.75
N LYS A 175 26.37 41.43 -5.10
CA LYS A 175 26.04 42.85 -5.27
C LYS A 175 25.52 43.19 -6.67
N ASN A 176 25.58 42.27 -7.63
CA ASN A 176 24.99 42.48 -8.95
C ASN A 176 23.49 42.77 -8.80
N LYS A 177 23.02 43.79 -9.51
CA LYS A 177 21.61 44.19 -9.51
C LYS A 177 20.96 43.70 -10.79
N PHE A 178 20.01 42.79 -10.64
CA PHE A 178 19.22 42.26 -11.75
C PHE A 178 17.81 42.84 -11.64
N VAL A 179 17.50 43.85 -12.46
CA VAL A 179 16.34 44.72 -12.29
C VAL A 179 15.42 44.63 -13.51
N ALA A 180 14.15 44.35 -13.29
CA ALA A 180 13.09 44.47 -14.30
C ALA A 180 12.00 45.44 -13.79
N THR A 181 11.42 46.25 -14.67
CA THR A 181 10.26 47.11 -14.32
C THR A 181 8.98 46.32 -14.14
N GLY A 182 8.81 45.24 -14.89
CA GLY A 182 7.68 44.30 -14.78
C GLY A 182 8.13 42.90 -14.36
N ASP A 183 7.50 41.89 -14.95
CA ASP A 183 7.81 40.48 -14.72
C ASP A 183 9.17 40.08 -15.32
N ILE A 184 9.80 39.08 -14.72
CA ILE A 184 11.07 38.52 -15.21
C ILE A 184 10.75 37.27 -16.05
N ASN A 185 11.03 37.33 -17.36
CA ASN A 185 10.90 36.18 -18.25
C ASN A 185 12.27 35.79 -18.81
N ILE A 186 12.69 34.55 -18.57
CA ILE A 186 13.99 34.00 -18.98
C ILE A 186 13.71 32.80 -19.87
N ASN A 187 14.15 32.86 -21.12
CA ASN A 187 14.08 31.76 -22.09
C ASN A 187 15.47 31.43 -22.68
N GLY A 188 16.53 32.10 -22.21
CA GLY A 188 17.93 31.79 -22.49
C GLY A 188 18.64 31.21 -21.26
N GLU A 189 19.94 31.47 -21.15
CA GLU A 189 20.76 30.95 -20.06
C GLU A 189 21.02 31.99 -18.96
N LEU A 190 20.97 31.56 -17.70
CA LEU A 190 21.32 32.39 -16.54
C LEU A 190 22.24 31.63 -15.58
N TYR A 191 23.45 32.14 -15.37
CA TYR A 191 24.37 31.65 -14.34
C TYR A 191 24.60 32.76 -13.34
N ALA A 192 23.93 32.68 -12.19
CA ALA A 192 23.93 33.76 -11.23
C ALA A 192 24.58 33.35 -9.91
N ASN A 193 25.67 34.01 -9.56
CA ASN A 193 26.25 33.97 -8.23
C ASN A 193 25.75 35.13 -7.38
N PHE A 194 24.71 34.86 -6.59
CA PHE A 194 24.16 35.80 -5.62
C PHE A 194 24.67 35.54 -4.19
N THR A 195 25.81 34.86 -4.05
CA THR A 195 26.49 34.62 -2.77
C THR A 195 27.80 35.41 -2.67
N GLY A 196 28.15 35.82 -1.45
CA GLY A 196 29.38 36.56 -1.15
C GLY A 196 29.57 36.76 0.35
N THR A 197 30.47 37.64 0.74
CA THR A 197 30.78 37.97 2.13
C THR A 197 30.77 39.50 2.33
N THR A 198 30.22 39.95 3.45
CA THR A 198 30.32 41.36 3.85
C THR A 198 31.72 41.66 4.38
N ASN A 199 32.06 42.95 4.51
CA ASN A 199 33.35 43.38 5.06
C ASN A 199 33.58 42.88 6.49
N ASP A 200 32.51 42.62 7.25
CA ASP A 200 32.55 42.09 8.61
C ASP A 200 32.57 40.55 8.66
N GLY A 201 32.78 39.89 7.50
CA GLY A 201 32.87 38.43 7.39
C GLY A 201 31.54 37.69 7.45
N LYS A 202 30.39 38.37 7.35
CA LYS A 202 29.07 37.70 7.32
C LYS A 202 28.74 37.22 5.92
N ASN A 203 28.13 36.04 5.80
CA ASN A 203 27.63 35.52 4.53
C ASN A 203 26.53 36.45 3.98
N LEU A 204 26.70 36.88 2.74
CA LEU A 204 25.72 37.64 1.98
C LEU A 204 25.08 36.68 0.96
N VAL A 205 23.78 36.45 1.09
CA VAL A 205 23.00 35.66 0.13
C VAL A 205 21.82 36.52 -0.35
N THR A 206 21.80 36.87 -1.63
CA THR A 206 20.70 37.59 -2.28
C THR A 206 19.91 36.64 -3.20
N GLY A 207 19.39 37.12 -4.33
CA GLY A 207 18.60 36.26 -5.20
C GLY A 207 18.03 36.94 -6.45
N LEU A 208 17.35 36.15 -7.26
CA LEU A 208 16.55 36.62 -8.40
C LEU A 208 15.18 37.13 -7.92
N GLY A 209 14.70 38.23 -8.49
CA GLY A 209 13.38 38.82 -8.20
C GLY A 209 13.40 39.89 -7.11
N ALA A 210 12.56 40.92 -7.30
CA ALA A 210 12.44 42.03 -6.37
C ALA A 210 11.61 41.68 -5.12
N ILE A 211 11.85 42.42 -4.05
CA ILE A 211 11.17 42.28 -2.76
C ILE A 211 10.70 43.64 -2.25
N LYS A 212 9.68 43.63 -1.38
CA LYS A 212 9.14 44.85 -0.75
C LYS A 212 10.10 45.43 0.28
N GLU A 213 10.79 44.57 1.03
CA GLU A 213 11.64 44.96 2.16
C GLU A 213 12.90 45.70 1.71
N THR A 214 13.15 46.87 2.29
CA THR A 214 14.26 47.74 1.88
C THR A 214 15.42 47.70 2.87
N THR A 215 15.15 47.44 4.15
CA THR A 215 16.15 47.41 5.23
C THR A 215 16.57 45.99 5.62
N ALA A 216 17.69 45.85 6.34
CA ALA A 216 18.15 44.54 6.81
C ALA A 216 17.21 43.92 7.87
N ALA A 217 16.70 44.73 8.79
CA ALA A 217 15.80 44.29 9.86
C ALA A 217 14.43 43.81 9.35
N GLU A 218 13.92 44.42 8.27
CA GLU A 218 12.71 43.93 7.60
C GLU A 218 12.96 42.58 6.91
N LYS A 219 14.08 42.45 6.17
CA LYS A 219 14.46 41.22 5.45
C LYS A 219 14.69 40.02 6.37
N GLU A 220 15.17 40.28 7.58
CA GLU A 220 15.36 39.25 8.61
C GLU A 220 14.02 38.70 9.12
N LYS A 221 12.96 39.53 9.13
CA LYS A 221 11.61 39.12 9.55
C LYS A 221 10.82 38.45 8.43
N SER A 222 10.89 39.01 7.23
CA SER A 222 10.14 38.50 6.08
C SER A 222 10.83 38.82 4.76
N ILE A 223 10.58 37.95 3.78
CA ILE A 223 10.90 38.20 2.38
C ILE A 223 9.58 38.16 1.62
N THR A 224 9.16 39.32 1.09
CA THR A 224 7.91 39.48 0.33
C THR A 224 8.22 39.77 -1.12
N PRO A 225 8.14 38.76 -2.01
CA PRO A 225 8.31 38.96 -3.44
C PRO A 225 7.28 39.92 -4.04
N THR A 226 7.68 40.67 -5.07
CA THR A 226 6.81 41.65 -5.76
C THR A 226 6.64 41.41 -7.25
N GLN A 227 7.31 40.40 -7.82
CA GLN A 227 7.33 40.16 -9.27
C GLN A 227 7.07 38.69 -9.61
N LYS A 228 6.42 38.44 -10.74
CA LYS A 228 6.33 37.11 -11.32
C LYS A 228 7.62 36.77 -12.06
N ILE A 229 7.99 35.49 -12.01
CA ILE A 229 9.15 34.94 -12.70
C ILE A 229 8.70 33.76 -13.56
N THR A 230 9.05 33.79 -14.85
CA THR A 230 8.81 32.69 -15.79
C THR A 230 10.12 32.24 -16.40
N PHE A 231 10.44 30.97 -16.25
CA PHE A 231 11.46 30.25 -17.01
C PHE A 231 10.76 29.54 -18.18
N GLY A 232 10.99 30.04 -19.39
CA GLY A 232 10.42 29.53 -20.64
C GLY A 232 11.03 28.20 -21.10
N ALA A 233 10.51 27.65 -22.19
CA ALA A 233 10.83 26.30 -22.68
C ALA A 233 12.30 26.03 -23.04
N HIS A 234 13.13 27.06 -23.16
CA HIS A 234 14.57 26.95 -23.43
C HIS A 234 15.44 27.45 -22.28
N ALA A 235 14.83 27.80 -21.15
CA ALA A 235 15.53 28.33 -20.00
C ALA A 235 16.47 27.28 -19.40
N ASN A 236 17.73 27.67 -19.22
CA ASN A 236 18.71 26.87 -18.50
C ASN A 236 19.37 27.76 -17.44
N ALA A 237 19.01 27.56 -16.17
CA ALA A 237 19.42 28.47 -15.11
C ALA A 237 20.04 27.78 -13.91
N TYR A 238 21.25 28.20 -13.53
CA TYR A 238 21.88 27.87 -12.26
C TYR A 238 21.99 29.13 -11.40
N ILE A 239 21.35 29.11 -10.24
CA ILE A 239 21.28 30.27 -9.33
C ILE A 239 21.88 29.89 -7.97
N LYS A 240 23.09 30.38 -7.68
CA LYS A 240 23.66 30.36 -6.33
C LYS A 240 23.04 31.49 -5.52
N GLY A 241 21.86 31.26 -4.97
CA GLY A 241 21.07 32.25 -4.24
C GLY A 241 19.58 32.04 -4.45
N SER A 242 18.76 32.85 -3.81
CA SER A 242 17.32 32.59 -3.69
C SER A 242 16.55 32.94 -4.97
N ILE A 243 15.40 32.31 -5.20
CA ILE A 243 14.39 32.75 -6.19
C ILE A 243 13.23 33.38 -5.41
N ARG A 244 12.79 34.57 -5.81
CA ARG A 244 11.79 35.36 -5.07
C ARG A 244 10.72 35.81 -6.04
N ALA A 245 9.56 35.15 -6.02
CA ALA A 245 8.51 35.39 -7.01
C ALA A 245 7.11 35.44 -6.39
N THR A 246 6.21 36.25 -6.94
CA THR A 246 4.78 36.18 -6.60
C THR A 246 4.11 34.97 -7.25
N GLU A 247 4.55 34.65 -8.47
CA GLU A 247 4.23 33.44 -9.21
C GLU A 247 5.52 32.96 -9.88
N LEU A 248 5.85 31.66 -9.74
CA LEU A 248 7.01 31.06 -10.37
C LEU A 248 6.56 30.01 -11.37
N ASN A 249 6.89 30.20 -12.64
CA ASN A 249 6.58 29.26 -13.70
C ASN A 249 7.86 28.65 -14.28
N ILE A 250 7.92 27.33 -14.29
CA ILE A 250 8.98 26.55 -14.94
C ILE A 250 8.29 25.78 -16.06
N GLU A 251 8.37 26.30 -17.27
CA GLU A 251 7.68 25.77 -18.43
C GLU A 251 8.33 24.49 -18.97
N ASN A 252 7.58 23.74 -19.78
CA ASN A 252 8.07 22.49 -20.36
C ASN A 252 9.34 22.74 -21.20
N GLY A 253 10.44 22.05 -20.88
CA GLY A 253 11.75 22.23 -21.51
C GLY A 253 12.75 23.06 -20.69
N ALA A 254 12.30 23.76 -19.64
CA ALA A 254 13.17 24.49 -18.72
C ALA A 254 13.94 23.54 -17.77
N SER A 255 15.20 23.84 -17.48
CA SER A 255 15.99 23.15 -16.46
C SER A 255 16.60 24.15 -15.48
N ILE A 256 16.14 24.10 -14.24
CA ILE A 256 16.42 25.13 -13.22
C ILE A 256 17.01 24.49 -11.97
N TYR A 257 18.07 25.09 -11.47
CA TYR A 257 18.73 24.68 -10.23
C TYR A 257 19.03 25.88 -9.33
N THR A 258 18.66 25.81 -8.06
CA THR A 258 19.01 26.82 -7.05
C THR A 258 19.62 26.20 -5.81
N THR A 259 20.72 26.77 -5.33
CA THR A 259 21.40 26.33 -4.10
C THR A 259 20.78 26.91 -2.83
N SER A 260 19.67 27.64 -2.94
CA SER A 260 19.08 28.40 -1.83
C SER A 260 17.54 28.36 -1.89
N ASN A 261 16.90 29.29 -1.22
CA ASN A 261 15.48 29.26 -0.94
C ASN A 261 14.63 29.79 -2.10
N ILE A 262 13.45 29.20 -2.26
CA ILE A 262 12.39 29.72 -3.10
C ILE A 262 11.34 30.35 -2.20
N PHE A 263 11.29 31.69 -2.24
CA PHE A 263 10.25 32.47 -1.58
C PHE A 263 9.15 32.78 -2.59
N ASN A 264 8.01 32.11 -2.44
CA ASN A 264 6.83 32.38 -3.23
C ASN A 264 5.60 32.63 -2.35
N ASN A 265 4.82 33.67 -2.66
CA ASN A 265 3.61 34.04 -1.92
C ASN A 265 2.30 33.80 -2.71
N GLY A 266 2.40 33.19 -3.90
CA GLY A 266 1.30 32.77 -4.74
C GLY A 266 1.51 31.32 -5.21
N THR A 267 1.57 31.12 -6.53
CA THR A 267 1.65 29.77 -7.11
C THR A 267 3.04 29.49 -7.68
N VAL A 268 3.53 28.27 -7.46
CA VAL A 268 4.68 27.69 -8.16
C VAL A 268 4.16 26.60 -9.10
N ASN A 269 4.47 26.70 -10.40
CA ASN A 269 4.11 25.71 -11.42
C ASN A 269 5.39 25.10 -12.01
N ILE A 270 5.53 23.78 -11.90
CA ILE A 270 6.71 23.02 -12.34
C ILE A 270 6.30 22.03 -13.43
N LYS A 271 6.40 22.45 -14.69
CA LYS A 271 6.11 21.60 -15.86
C LYS A 271 7.32 20.84 -16.38
N SER A 272 8.52 21.15 -15.88
CA SER A 272 9.77 20.50 -16.27
C SER A 272 10.65 20.26 -15.04
N GLN A 273 11.91 20.69 -14.99
CA GLN A 273 12.85 20.27 -13.94
C GLN A 273 13.22 21.42 -13.00
N LEU A 274 13.05 21.19 -11.69
CA LEU A 274 13.50 22.09 -10.63
C LEU A 274 14.29 21.34 -9.55
N GLY A 275 15.55 21.72 -9.37
CA GLY A 275 16.39 21.26 -8.26
C GLY A 275 16.60 22.39 -7.25
N ILE A 276 16.53 22.04 -5.97
CA ILE A 276 16.61 22.99 -4.86
C ILE A 276 17.44 22.37 -3.74
N GLU A 277 18.35 23.15 -3.16
CA GLU A 277 19.07 22.79 -1.92
C GLU A 277 18.50 23.48 -0.67
N GLY A 278 17.83 24.64 -0.82
CA GLY A 278 17.18 25.37 0.28
C GLY A 278 15.77 24.90 0.62
N PHE A 279 14.90 25.79 1.08
CA PHE A 279 13.46 25.51 1.23
C PHE A 279 12.62 26.12 0.12
N LEU A 280 11.53 25.45 -0.25
CA LEU A 280 10.48 25.98 -1.13
C LEU A 280 9.28 26.34 -0.27
N LYS A 281 8.90 27.61 -0.27
CA LYS A 281 7.66 28.09 0.34
C LYS A 281 6.75 28.64 -0.74
N ALA A 282 5.50 28.18 -0.79
CA ALA A 282 4.49 28.67 -1.73
C ALA A 282 3.10 28.72 -1.09
N GLN A 283 2.19 29.55 -1.64
CA GLN A 283 0.77 29.43 -1.32
C GLN A 283 0.21 28.16 -2.00
N ASN A 284 0.45 27.98 -3.29
CA ASN A 284 0.08 26.76 -4.03
C ASN A 284 1.28 26.21 -4.82
N LEU A 285 1.32 24.89 -5.02
CA LEU A 285 2.36 24.21 -5.78
C LEU A 285 1.72 23.20 -6.74
N ASN A 286 1.99 23.34 -8.03
CA ASN A 286 1.59 22.38 -9.07
C ASN A 286 2.84 21.75 -9.66
N VAL A 287 2.92 20.43 -9.64
CA VAL A 287 4.05 19.68 -10.20
C VAL A 287 3.52 18.74 -11.28
N ASP A 288 3.95 18.97 -12.53
CA ASP A 288 3.75 18.08 -13.67
C ASP A 288 5.07 17.40 -14.10
N GLY A 289 6.21 18.00 -13.72
CA GLY A 289 7.55 17.52 -14.08
C GLY A 289 8.32 16.88 -12.92
N TYR A 290 9.59 17.27 -12.76
CA TYR A 290 10.51 16.76 -11.75
C TYR A 290 10.88 17.84 -10.73
N LEU A 291 10.65 17.55 -9.45
CA LEU A 291 11.11 18.36 -8.33
C LEU A 291 12.08 17.56 -7.46
N GLU A 292 13.33 17.99 -7.40
CA GLU A 292 14.31 17.48 -6.45
C GLU A 292 14.52 18.48 -5.31
N ALA A 293 14.07 18.09 -4.11
CA ALA A 293 14.32 18.80 -2.86
C ALA A 293 15.11 17.85 -1.94
N GLY A 294 16.44 17.92 -2.04
CA GLY A 294 17.35 16.94 -1.43
C GLY A 294 17.37 16.92 0.11
N LYS A 295 18.35 16.22 0.68
CA LYS A 295 18.48 15.98 2.13
C LYS A 295 18.37 17.23 3.00
N ASN A 296 18.90 18.35 2.52
CA ASN A 296 18.98 19.60 3.27
C ASN A 296 17.77 20.51 3.03
N SER A 297 16.79 20.06 2.23
CA SER A 297 15.68 20.88 1.76
C SER A 297 14.35 20.56 2.44
N ALA A 298 13.40 21.47 2.27
CA ALA A 298 12.03 21.35 2.76
C ALA A 298 11.04 21.97 1.77
N ILE A 299 9.87 21.34 1.62
CA ILE A 299 8.75 21.89 0.87
C ILE A 299 7.67 22.31 1.86
N LYS A 300 7.25 23.58 1.82
CA LYS A 300 6.16 24.13 2.61
C LYS A 300 5.10 24.77 1.72
N VAL A 301 3.88 24.23 1.77
CA VAL A 301 2.72 24.75 1.04
C VAL A 301 1.61 25.13 2.03
N LEU A 302 0.98 26.28 1.81
CA LEU A 302 -0.05 26.84 2.69
C LEU A 302 -1.49 26.69 2.17
N GLY A 303 -1.65 26.32 0.90
CA GLY A 303 -2.93 26.07 0.24
C GLY A 303 -2.91 24.67 -0.34
N THR A 304 -2.85 24.58 -1.66
CA THR A 304 -2.94 23.30 -2.37
C THR A 304 -1.60 22.92 -3.00
N MET A 305 -1.20 21.66 -2.79
CA MET A 305 -0.12 21.00 -3.51
C MET A 305 -0.72 19.92 -4.42
N ASN A 306 -0.62 20.10 -5.74
CA ASN A 306 -1.03 19.11 -6.72
C ASN A 306 0.19 18.39 -7.30
N VAL A 307 0.25 17.09 -7.10
CA VAL A 307 1.25 16.22 -7.75
C VAL A 307 0.53 15.50 -8.88
N ASN A 308 0.67 16.04 -10.09
CA ASN A 308 -0.14 15.68 -11.26
C ASN A 308 0.35 14.37 -11.91
N ASP A 309 -0.45 13.84 -12.84
CA ASP A 309 -0.13 12.61 -13.55
C ASP A 309 1.27 12.67 -14.19
N GLY A 310 2.09 11.65 -13.92
CA GLY A 310 3.46 11.56 -14.42
C GLY A 310 4.52 12.38 -13.67
N ALA A 311 4.12 13.23 -12.71
CA ALA A 311 5.06 14.02 -11.94
C ALA A 311 5.91 13.18 -10.99
N TYR A 312 7.13 13.63 -10.71
CA TYR A 312 8.04 13.00 -9.76
C TYR A 312 8.62 14.01 -8.78
N ILE A 313 8.59 13.64 -7.50
CA ILE A 313 9.17 14.43 -6.42
C ILE A 313 10.13 13.54 -5.64
N SER A 314 11.37 14.00 -5.47
CA SER A 314 12.29 13.47 -4.47
C SER A 314 12.35 14.48 -3.33
N ALA A 315 11.87 14.13 -2.14
CA ALA A 315 11.83 15.05 -1.01
C ALA A 315 12.04 14.37 0.35
N ASN A 316 12.79 15.04 1.22
CA ASN A 316 13.01 14.59 2.59
C ASN A 316 11.94 15.06 3.57
N TYR A 317 11.38 16.24 3.33
CA TYR A 317 10.33 16.81 4.16
C TYR A 317 9.32 17.59 3.32
N ILE A 318 8.05 17.18 3.41
CA ILE A 318 6.91 17.88 2.80
C ILE A 318 5.94 18.30 3.90
N ASN A 319 5.60 19.58 3.92
CA ASN A 319 4.59 20.12 4.83
C ASN A 319 3.52 20.89 4.05
N VAL A 320 2.29 20.39 4.05
CA VAL A 320 1.13 21.03 3.41
C VAL A 320 0.10 21.34 4.49
N THR A 321 0.33 22.42 5.24
CA THR A 321 -0.52 22.79 6.39
C THR A 321 -0.71 24.30 6.49
N ASN A 322 -1.88 24.72 6.97
CA ASN A 322 -2.21 26.11 7.27
C ASN A 322 -3.03 26.26 8.56
N ASN A 323 -2.68 25.47 9.58
CA ASN A 323 -3.36 25.49 10.88
C ASN A 323 -3.50 26.91 11.41
N PRO A 324 -4.69 27.28 11.92
CA PRO A 324 -4.93 28.59 12.49
C PRO A 324 -4.00 28.83 13.68
N LYS A 325 -3.60 30.10 13.86
CA LYS A 325 -2.66 30.54 14.90
C LYS A 325 -3.28 31.59 15.80
N ASN A 326 -2.86 31.62 17.05
CA ASN A 326 -3.10 32.71 17.99
C ASN A 326 -2.26 33.93 17.60
N ALA A 327 -2.53 35.07 18.24
CA ALA A 327 -1.79 36.32 18.00
C ALA A 327 -0.29 36.20 18.33
N ASP A 328 0.08 35.31 19.26
CA ASP A 328 1.46 35.00 19.62
C ASP A 328 2.16 34.03 18.64
N GLY A 329 1.46 33.55 17.62
CA GLY A 329 1.96 32.62 16.61
C GLY A 329 1.86 31.13 16.99
N SER A 330 1.42 30.80 18.21
CA SER A 330 1.13 29.42 18.61
C SER A 330 -0.08 28.86 17.83
N GLN A 331 -0.13 27.54 17.63
CA GLN A 331 -1.28 26.91 16.96
C GLN A 331 -2.51 26.98 17.87
N GLN A 332 -3.67 27.30 17.28
CA GLN A 332 -4.94 27.21 18.00
C GLN A 332 -5.24 25.76 18.37
N LYS A 333 -5.82 25.56 19.55
CA LYS A 333 -6.15 24.25 20.10
C LYS A 333 -7.66 24.16 20.34
N ASP A 334 -8.21 22.97 20.19
CA ASP A 334 -9.59 22.65 20.56
C ASP A 334 -9.75 22.55 22.08
N GLU A 335 -10.97 22.26 22.54
CA GLU A 335 -11.32 22.11 23.96
C GLU A 335 -10.55 20.98 24.67
N ASN A 336 -9.99 20.03 23.91
CA ASN A 336 -9.19 18.92 24.41
C ASN A 336 -7.68 19.19 24.32
N GLY A 337 -7.27 20.39 23.91
CA GLY A 337 -5.87 20.80 23.77
C GLY A 337 -5.17 20.27 22.51
N LYS A 338 -5.90 19.69 21.54
CA LYS A 338 -5.36 19.22 20.25
C LYS A 338 -5.34 20.37 19.25
N THR A 339 -4.29 20.44 18.42
CA THR A 339 -4.20 21.44 17.36
C THR A 339 -5.41 21.38 16.44
N ILE A 340 -6.05 22.53 16.20
CA ILE A 340 -7.12 22.65 15.21
C ILE A 340 -6.51 22.54 13.82
N PRO A 341 -6.95 21.58 12.98
CA PRO A 341 -6.40 21.40 11.66
C PRO A 341 -6.82 22.54 10.72
N GLY A 342 -5.93 22.91 9.81
CA GLY A 342 -6.24 23.76 8.68
C GLY A 342 -6.96 23.01 7.55
N ASN A 343 -6.93 23.58 6.34
CA ASN A 343 -7.55 23.01 5.14
C ASN A 343 -6.59 22.87 3.95
N ALA A 344 -5.28 23.05 4.17
CA ALA A 344 -4.28 22.84 3.12
C ALA A 344 -4.30 21.38 2.64
N THR A 345 -4.14 21.17 1.34
CA THR A 345 -4.40 19.87 0.72
C THR A 345 -3.27 19.42 -0.19
N LEU A 346 -2.79 18.19 0.02
CA LEU A 346 -1.91 17.47 -0.89
C LEU A 346 -2.74 16.50 -1.73
N ASN A 347 -2.79 16.74 -3.05
CA ASN A 347 -3.48 15.89 -4.02
C ASN A 347 -2.48 15.00 -4.78
N LEU A 348 -2.74 13.70 -4.81
CA LEU A 348 -2.00 12.71 -5.59
C LEU A 348 -2.86 12.26 -6.77
N ASN A 349 -2.44 12.61 -7.99
CA ASN A 349 -3.20 12.36 -9.21
C ASN A 349 -2.44 11.45 -10.18
N GLY A 350 -3.16 10.53 -10.83
CA GLY A 350 -2.61 9.67 -11.88
C GLY A 350 -1.41 8.84 -11.42
N ASN A 351 -0.46 8.69 -12.32
CA ASN A 351 0.80 7.97 -12.12
C ASN A 351 1.89 8.82 -11.48
N CYS A 352 1.52 9.81 -10.65
CA CYS A 352 2.51 10.59 -9.92
C CYS A 352 3.37 9.72 -9.00
N THR A 353 4.52 10.25 -8.55
CA THR A 353 5.36 9.58 -7.56
C THR A 353 6.05 10.59 -6.65
N ILE A 354 5.84 10.47 -5.35
CA ILE A 354 6.69 11.07 -4.32
C ILE A 354 7.59 9.96 -3.78
N HIS A 355 8.89 10.10 -4.00
CA HIS A 355 9.89 9.18 -3.49
C HIS A 355 10.38 9.64 -2.11
N LEU A 356 10.29 8.74 -1.14
CA LEU A 356 10.79 8.93 0.21
C LEU A 356 11.95 7.96 0.49
N SER A 357 12.86 8.42 1.34
CA SER A 357 13.98 7.64 1.90
C SER A 357 13.80 7.47 3.40
N ASN A 358 14.71 6.75 4.05
CA ASN A 358 14.68 6.54 5.49
C ASN A 358 14.62 7.88 6.26
N LYS A 359 13.77 7.92 7.28
CA LYS A 359 13.50 9.04 8.19
C LYS A 359 12.81 10.26 7.59
N ASN A 360 12.38 10.18 6.32
CA ASN A 360 11.64 11.26 5.67
C ASN A 360 10.25 11.43 6.29
N VAL A 361 9.70 12.65 6.19
CA VAL A 361 8.42 13.01 6.80
C VAL A 361 7.51 13.76 5.82
N ILE A 362 6.25 13.34 5.74
CA ILE A 362 5.15 14.10 5.15
C ILE A 362 4.19 14.49 6.27
N ASN A 363 3.85 15.78 6.36
CA ASN A 363 2.89 16.30 7.33
C ASN A 363 1.88 17.22 6.63
N VAL A 364 0.60 16.85 6.62
CA VAL A 364 -0.43 17.56 5.85
C VAL A 364 -1.75 17.71 6.62
N ASN A 365 -2.57 18.70 6.27
CA ASN A 365 -3.94 18.74 6.81
C ASN A 365 -4.80 17.71 6.08
N ASN A 366 -4.92 17.82 4.76
CA ASN A 366 -5.63 16.84 3.94
C ASN A 366 -4.66 16.12 3.00
N LEU A 367 -4.66 14.80 3.01
CA LEU A 367 -4.04 13.94 2.01
C LEU A 367 -5.13 13.30 1.16
N VAL A 368 -5.19 13.66 -0.13
CA VAL A 368 -6.21 13.16 -1.06
C VAL A 368 -5.51 12.38 -2.17
N THR A 369 -6.01 11.18 -2.44
CA THR A 369 -5.49 10.33 -3.51
C THR A 369 -6.63 9.87 -4.41
N ASP A 370 -6.42 9.91 -5.72
CA ASP A 370 -7.30 9.24 -6.69
C ASP A 370 -7.07 7.72 -6.75
N ASN A 371 -5.99 7.24 -6.10
CA ASN A 371 -5.58 5.85 -6.02
C ASN A 371 -5.60 5.12 -7.38
N SER A 372 -5.22 5.87 -8.42
CA SER A 372 -5.21 5.40 -9.81
C SER A 372 -3.96 4.59 -10.16
N ASN A 373 -2.88 4.72 -9.36
CA ASN A 373 -1.61 4.03 -9.58
C ASN A 373 -1.01 3.47 -8.28
N GLN A 374 -0.25 2.38 -8.41
CA GLN A 374 0.50 1.81 -7.30
C GLN A 374 1.75 2.65 -6.99
N GLY A 375 1.89 3.07 -5.73
CA GLY A 375 3.07 3.80 -5.25
C GLY A 375 3.14 5.25 -5.71
N GLN A 376 2.01 5.98 -5.65
CA GLN A 376 2.02 7.44 -5.69
C GLN A 376 2.90 8.06 -4.61
N ILE A 377 3.05 7.37 -3.47
CA ILE A 377 4.12 7.58 -2.48
C ILE A 377 4.88 6.25 -2.32
N GLU A 378 6.19 6.28 -2.58
CA GLU A 378 7.04 5.08 -2.57
C GLU A 378 8.20 5.23 -1.57
N LEU A 379 8.40 4.20 -0.74
CA LEU A 379 9.57 4.00 0.10
C LEU A 379 10.34 2.79 -0.45
N ALA A 380 11.44 3.07 -1.14
CA ALA A 380 12.17 2.04 -1.90
C ALA A 380 13.42 1.51 -1.20
N GLU A 381 13.91 2.21 -0.17
CA GLU A 381 15.12 1.83 0.55
C GLU A 381 14.86 0.65 1.50
N ASP A 382 15.77 -0.32 1.52
CA ASP A 382 15.72 -1.46 2.43
C ASP A 382 15.90 -1.02 3.89
N ASN A 383 15.19 -1.66 4.81
CA ASN A 383 15.21 -1.34 6.26
C ASN A 383 14.89 0.12 6.59
N ALA A 384 14.15 0.82 5.70
CA ALA A 384 13.81 2.21 5.88
C ALA A 384 12.44 2.39 6.55
N VAL A 385 12.31 3.50 7.30
CA VAL A 385 11.03 3.95 7.87
C VAL A 385 10.77 5.40 7.48
N ALA A 386 9.57 5.70 7.00
CA ALA A 386 9.14 7.07 6.71
C ALA A 386 7.80 7.37 7.37
N VAL A 387 7.59 8.63 7.78
CA VAL A 387 6.39 9.05 8.52
C VAL A 387 5.45 9.83 7.61
N ILE A 388 4.17 9.48 7.60
CA ILE A 388 3.12 10.26 6.93
C ILE A 388 2.02 10.57 7.95
N LYS A 389 1.85 11.87 8.21
CA LYS A 389 0.83 12.40 9.10
C LYS A 389 -0.19 13.21 8.31
N ALA A 390 -1.47 12.92 8.53
CA ALA A 390 -2.58 13.67 7.94
C ALA A 390 -3.69 13.88 8.97
N ASP A 391 -4.22 15.10 9.07
CA ASP A 391 -5.44 15.34 9.85
C ASP A 391 -6.65 14.66 9.20
N LYS A 392 -6.65 14.59 7.86
CA LYS A 392 -7.65 13.90 7.05
C LYS A 392 -6.97 13.16 5.89
N PHE A 393 -7.28 11.88 5.73
CA PHE A 393 -6.94 11.06 4.58
C PHE A 393 -8.20 10.72 3.77
N GLU A 394 -8.18 10.97 2.46
CA GLU A 394 -9.26 10.65 1.54
C GLU A 394 -8.76 9.78 0.38
N ASN A 395 -9.35 8.60 0.23
CA ASN A 395 -9.18 7.74 -0.93
C ASN A 395 -10.39 7.89 -1.87
N ASN A 396 -10.20 8.51 -3.03
CA ASN A 396 -11.26 8.70 -4.03
C ASN A 396 -11.25 7.64 -5.15
N GLY A 397 -10.33 6.67 -5.09
CA GLY A 397 -10.25 5.57 -6.04
C GLY A 397 -10.95 4.30 -5.56
N LYS A 398 -10.39 3.15 -5.95
CA LYS A 398 -10.87 1.84 -5.48
C LYS A 398 -10.68 1.72 -3.97
N GLU A 399 -11.55 0.96 -3.30
CA GLU A 399 -11.47 0.70 -1.84
C GLU A 399 -10.08 0.24 -1.41
N ARG A 400 -9.47 -0.66 -2.20
CA ARG A 400 -8.10 -1.10 -1.98
C ARG A 400 -7.09 0.00 -2.31
N ILE A 401 -6.31 0.42 -1.32
CA ILE A 401 -5.38 1.54 -1.43
C ILE A 401 -4.00 1.07 -1.87
N LEU A 402 -3.65 1.40 -3.11
CA LEU A 402 -2.37 1.13 -3.78
C LEU A 402 -1.45 2.35 -3.82
N SER A 403 -1.96 3.55 -3.49
CA SER A 403 -1.21 4.82 -3.52
C SER A 403 0.08 4.78 -2.70
N PHE A 404 0.20 3.91 -1.70
CA PHE A 404 1.40 3.71 -0.91
C PHE A 404 2.12 2.43 -1.32
N LYS A 405 3.46 2.48 -1.43
CA LYS A 405 4.28 1.31 -1.77
C LYS A 405 5.56 1.25 -0.92
N THR A 406 5.78 0.11 -0.27
CA THR A 406 7.06 -0.26 0.38
C THR A 406 7.80 -1.25 -0.50
N SER A 407 8.60 -0.77 -1.45
CA SER A 407 9.36 -1.64 -2.36
C SER A 407 10.65 -2.18 -1.75
N GLY A 408 11.25 -1.46 -0.79
CA GLY A 408 12.41 -1.93 -0.06
C GLY A 408 12.09 -3.12 0.85
N ASN A 409 13.01 -4.06 0.98
CA ASN A 409 12.91 -5.16 1.93
C ASN A 409 12.83 -4.60 3.36
N ASN A 410 11.92 -5.13 4.19
CA ASN A 410 11.67 -4.67 5.57
C ASN A 410 11.34 -3.16 5.70
N SER A 411 11.03 -2.45 4.61
CA SER A 411 10.63 -1.05 4.67
C SER A 411 9.20 -0.88 5.20
N CYS A 412 8.96 0.22 5.92
CA CYS A 412 7.69 0.42 6.64
C CYS A 412 7.31 1.90 6.70
N PHE A 413 6.04 2.21 6.46
CA PHE A 413 5.51 3.52 6.81
C PHE A 413 5.08 3.58 8.27
N LEU A 414 5.19 4.76 8.89
CA LEU A 414 4.41 5.10 10.07
C LEU A 414 3.28 6.05 9.66
N PHE A 415 2.04 5.63 9.88
CA PHE A 415 0.86 6.42 9.52
C PHE A 415 0.17 7.00 10.74
N GLN A 416 -0.17 8.28 10.67
CA GLN A 416 -1.03 8.94 11.64
C GLN A 416 -2.14 9.68 10.88
N PHE A 417 -3.31 9.05 10.73
CA PHE A 417 -4.46 9.64 10.06
C PHE A 417 -5.58 9.88 11.07
N THR A 418 -5.91 11.15 11.34
CA THR A 418 -6.94 11.48 12.35
C THR A 418 -8.36 11.17 11.84
N LYS A 419 -8.66 11.46 10.57
CA LYS A 419 -9.93 11.07 9.92
C LYS A 419 -9.65 10.37 8.60
N CYS A 420 -10.41 9.32 8.31
CA CYS A 420 -10.19 8.48 7.14
C CYS A 420 -11.47 8.36 6.31
N PHE A 421 -11.36 8.51 4.99
CA PHE A 421 -12.49 8.44 4.07
C PHE A 421 -12.20 7.50 2.90
N ASN A 422 -13.23 6.77 2.47
CA ASN A 422 -13.26 6.05 1.21
C ASN A 422 -14.41 6.60 0.36
N GLY A 423 -14.07 7.35 -0.68
CA GLY A 423 -14.97 8.28 -1.34
C GLY A 423 -15.56 9.28 -0.35
N SER A 424 -16.89 9.43 -0.36
CA SER A 424 -17.62 10.28 0.59
C SER A 424 -17.89 9.61 1.95
N THR A 425 -17.50 8.35 2.14
CA THR A 425 -17.80 7.60 3.37
C THR A 425 -16.67 7.75 4.38
N GLU A 426 -16.96 8.33 5.54
CA GLU A 426 -16.03 8.35 6.69
C GLU A 426 -15.94 6.94 7.29
N LEU A 427 -14.73 6.50 7.57
CA LEU A 427 -14.44 5.23 8.24
C LEU A 427 -14.35 5.44 9.74
N ASN A 428 -14.72 4.42 10.52
CA ASN A 428 -14.71 4.51 11.98
C ASN A 428 -13.29 4.59 12.55
N THR A 429 -12.37 3.83 11.94
CA THR A 429 -10.99 3.73 12.40
C THR A 429 -10.00 3.73 11.24
N PHE A 430 -8.75 4.09 11.54
CA PHE A 430 -7.64 3.96 10.60
C PHE A 430 -7.43 2.50 10.14
N GLU A 431 -7.73 1.52 10.99
CA GLU A 431 -7.58 0.08 10.69
C GLU A 431 -8.59 -0.44 9.68
N ASP A 432 -9.66 0.32 9.41
CA ASP A 432 -10.63 0.02 8.35
C ASP A 432 -10.07 0.36 6.95
N LEU A 433 -8.92 1.04 6.85
CA LEU A 433 -8.28 1.32 5.57
C LEU A 433 -7.61 0.09 4.98
N ALA A 434 -7.95 -0.19 3.73
CA ALA A 434 -7.43 -1.29 2.92
C ALA A 434 -6.02 -1.04 2.34
N ILE A 435 -5.06 -0.59 3.14
CA ILE A 435 -3.71 -0.21 2.69
C ILE A 435 -2.86 -1.45 2.41
N GLN A 436 -2.23 -1.47 1.23
CA GLN A 436 -1.42 -2.62 0.79
C GLN A 436 0.05 -2.52 1.19
N ALA A 437 0.59 -1.31 1.35
CA ALA A 437 1.95 -1.10 1.85
C ALA A 437 2.13 -1.68 3.27
N THR A 438 3.39 -1.93 3.64
CA THR A 438 3.75 -2.27 5.01
C THR A 438 3.69 -1.01 5.86
N TYR A 439 2.89 -1.02 6.92
CA TYR A 439 2.76 0.13 7.82
C TYR A 439 2.64 -0.29 9.28
N ILE A 440 2.91 0.67 10.16
CA ILE A 440 2.58 0.63 11.58
C ILE A 440 1.78 1.90 11.88
N ASP A 441 0.75 1.78 12.70
CA ASP A 441 0.04 2.93 13.27
C ASP A 441 1.01 3.71 14.18
N TYR A 442 1.26 4.96 13.83
CA TYR A 442 2.18 5.85 14.55
C TYR A 442 1.76 5.98 16.02
N ASP A 443 0.47 5.95 16.34
CA ASP A 443 -0.02 6.12 17.71
C ASP A 443 0.11 4.85 18.56
N LYS A 444 0.39 3.70 17.94
CA LYS A 444 0.51 2.39 18.61
C LYS A 444 1.95 1.88 18.78
N THR A 445 2.94 2.69 18.42
CA THR A 445 4.36 2.34 18.55
C THR A 445 5.07 3.17 19.62
N THR A 446 6.12 2.62 20.23
CA THR A 446 7.01 3.35 21.16
C THR A 446 8.00 4.28 20.46
N GLN A 447 8.03 4.27 19.13
CA GLN A 447 8.84 5.19 18.31
C GLN A 447 8.01 6.38 17.77
N ASN A 448 6.92 6.69 18.46
CA ASN A 448 6.07 7.85 18.23
C ASN A 448 6.69 9.11 18.85
N ASP A 449 6.11 10.28 18.57
CA ASP A 449 6.59 11.61 19.00
C ASP A 449 8.08 11.93 18.76
N MET A 450 8.69 11.32 17.75
CA MET A 450 10.10 11.54 17.39
C MET A 450 10.28 12.37 16.10
N VAL A 451 9.26 13.11 15.65
CA VAL A 451 9.41 14.04 14.53
C VAL A 451 9.91 15.37 15.08
N ASP A 452 11.16 15.71 14.76
CA ASP A 452 11.84 16.91 15.27
C ASP A 452 12.64 17.61 14.17
N TYR A 453 13.11 18.82 14.45
CA TYR A 453 13.95 19.58 13.54
C TYR A 453 15.19 18.78 13.15
N LYS A 454 15.57 18.87 11.87
CA LYS A 454 16.80 18.24 11.39
C LYS A 454 18.02 18.79 12.14
N ASP A 455 18.12 20.12 12.24
CA ASP A 455 19.07 20.82 13.10
C ASP A 455 18.52 22.17 13.58
N GLU A 456 19.06 22.66 14.70
CA GLU A 456 18.66 23.91 15.35
C GLU A 456 19.15 25.17 14.62
N ASN A 457 20.10 25.02 13.69
CA ASN A 457 20.76 26.12 12.99
C ASN A 457 20.16 26.41 11.61
N ASN A 458 19.11 25.69 11.21
CA ASN A 458 18.50 25.73 9.88
C ASN A 458 19.50 25.54 8.72
N LYS A 459 20.55 24.72 8.93
CA LYS A 459 21.44 24.31 7.82
C LYS A 459 20.77 23.24 6.96
N ASN A 460 19.95 22.41 7.59
CA ASN A 460 19.07 21.43 6.97
C ASN A 460 17.64 21.82 7.30
N TYR A 461 16.89 22.21 6.27
CA TYR A 461 15.54 22.70 6.45
C TYR A 461 14.56 21.57 6.77
N GLY A 462 13.62 21.87 7.67
CA GLY A 462 12.48 21.02 7.97
C GLY A 462 12.70 20.05 9.12
N TYR A 463 11.91 18.97 9.09
CA TYR A 463 11.85 17.97 10.14
C TYR A 463 12.25 16.61 9.58
N GLU A 464 12.71 15.74 10.47
CA GLU A 464 12.91 14.33 10.20
C GLU A 464 12.37 13.50 11.36
N TRP A 465 12.16 12.21 11.10
CA TRP A 465 11.86 11.27 12.16
C TRP A 465 13.17 10.79 12.79
N LYS A 466 13.40 11.17 14.05
CA LYS A 466 14.58 10.84 14.85
C LYS A 466 14.51 9.44 15.48
N GLY A 467 13.43 8.70 15.25
CA GLY A 467 13.26 7.36 15.80
C GLY A 467 14.25 6.33 15.27
N ASP A 468 14.27 5.20 15.95
CA ASP A 468 15.15 4.09 15.64
C ASP A 468 14.46 3.12 14.68
N ALA A 469 14.78 3.28 13.38
CA ALA A 469 14.29 2.39 12.34
C ALA A 469 14.56 0.91 12.67
N SER A 470 15.73 0.61 13.28
CA SER A 470 16.13 -0.78 13.58
C SER A 470 15.14 -1.48 14.50
N LYS A 471 14.58 -0.77 15.49
CA LYS A 471 13.58 -1.33 16.41
C LYS A 471 12.25 -1.64 15.73
N LEU A 472 11.89 -0.89 14.69
CA LEU A 472 10.65 -1.10 13.97
C LEU A 472 10.78 -2.12 12.85
N VAL A 473 11.92 -2.15 12.16
CA VAL A 473 12.19 -3.14 11.10
C VAL A 473 12.54 -4.51 11.68
N ALA A 474 13.07 -4.56 12.91
CA ALA A 474 13.26 -5.82 13.66
C ALA A 474 11.95 -6.38 14.23
N THR A 475 10.88 -5.60 14.35
CA THR A 475 9.57 -6.15 14.68
C THR A 475 9.04 -6.95 13.49
N GLN A 476 8.68 -8.21 13.73
CA GLN A 476 8.12 -9.07 12.70
C GLN A 476 6.75 -8.58 12.24
N LYS A 477 6.53 -8.61 10.93
CA LYS A 477 5.33 -8.12 10.24
C LYS A 477 4.94 -9.09 9.13
N LEU A 478 3.67 -9.03 8.75
CA LEU A 478 3.18 -9.72 7.56
C LEU A 478 3.24 -8.79 6.35
N ASP A 479 4.18 -9.05 5.45
CA ASP A 479 4.24 -8.44 4.14
C ASP A 479 3.30 -9.19 3.19
N LEU A 480 2.26 -8.52 2.69
CA LEU A 480 1.42 -9.03 1.63
C LEU A 480 2.21 -8.99 0.32
N ILE A 481 2.51 -10.17 -0.21
CA ILE A 481 3.36 -10.34 -1.38
C ILE A 481 2.51 -10.37 -2.65
N ALA A 482 1.40 -11.11 -2.60
CA ALA A 482 0.46 -11.21 -3.69
C ALA A 482 -0.95 -11.49 -3.19
N SER A 483 -1.94 -11.13 -4.00
CA SER A 483 -3.34 -11.48 -3.76
C SER A 483 -4.08 -11.66 -5.07
N ALA A 484 -5.09 -12.53 -5.08
CA ALA A 484 -6.06 -12.59 -6.15
C ALA A 484 -7.35 -11.87 -5.72
N GLU A 485 -7.80 -10.87 -6.49
CA GLU A 485 -9.00 -10.11 -6.18
C GLU A 485 -10.28 -10.95 -6.32
N ASP A 486 -11.32 -10.52 -5.60
CA ASP A 486 -12.67 -11.09 -5.63
C ASP A 486 -13.31 -10.83 -7.01
N PRO A 487 -13.57 -11.87 -7.82
CA PRO A 487 -14.20 -11.72 -9.13
C PRO A 487 -15.72 -11.51 -9.04
N LYS A 488 -16.31 -11.42 -7.83
CA LYS A 488 -17.74 -11.21 -7.56
C LYS A 488 -18.67 -12.28 -8.11
N ASP A 489 -18.19 -13.51 -8.25
CA ASP A 489 -18.96 -14.69 -8.64
C ASP A 489 -19.58 -15.44 -7.45
N GLY A 490 -19.38 -14.94 -6.22
CA GLY A 490 -19.98 -15.48 -5.00
C GLY A 490 -19.22 -16.66 -4.38
N GLU A 491 -18.18 -17.17 -5.03
CA GLU A 491 -17.36 -18.26 -4.51
C GLU A 491 -16.45 -17.80 -3.36
N SER A 492 -16.28 -18.69 -2.38
CA SER A 492 -15.49 -18.47 -1.18
C SER A 492 -14.41 -19.55 -1.06
N ALA A 493 -13.14 -19.14 -0.92
CA ALA A 493 -12.04 -20.08 -0.74
C ALA A 493 -12.20 -20.82 0.60
N THR A 494 -12.19 -22.15 0.55
CA THR A 494 -12.39 -23.01 1.73
C THR A 494 -11.10 -23.62 2.23
N CYS A 495 -10.23 -24.11 1.36
CA CYS A 495 -8.97 -24.76 1.70
C CYS A 495 -7.90 -24.36 0.69
N ILE A 496 -6.64 -24.33 1.13
CA ILE A 496 -5.48 -24.12 0.28
C ILE A 496 -4.39 -25.08 0.73
N GLN A 497 -3.78 -25.79 -0.22
CA GLN A 497 -2.67 -26.71 0.06
C GLN A 497 -1.53 -26.52 -0.95
N PRO A 498 -0.33 -26.18 -0.48
CA PRO A 498 0.88 -26.27 -1.27
C PRO A 498 1.30 -27.73 -1.48
N ALA A 499 1.53 -28.11 -2.74
CA ALA A 499 2.08 -29.41 -3.10
C ALA A 499 2.65 -29.35 -4.53
N ASN A 500 3.66 -30.15 -4.85
CA ASN A 500 4.20 -30.27 -6.22
C ASN A 500 4.55 -28.91 -6.87
N ASN A 501 5.08 -27.97 -6.09
CA ASN A 501 5.38 -26.59 -6.50
C ASN A 501 4.17 -25.78 -7.01
N LYS A 502 2.95 -26.18 -6.60
CA LYS A 502 1.67 -25.53 -6.90
C LYS A 502 0.89 -25.28 -5.61
N LEU A 503 -0.17 -24.49 -5.74
CA LEU A 503 -1.18 -24.24 -4.73
C LEU A 503 -2.51 -24.79 -5.26
N TYR A 504 -3.13 -25.70 -4.53
CA TYR A 504 -4.45 -26.23 -4.85
C TYR A 504 -5.46 -25.59 -3.92
N VAL A 505 -6.53 -25.01 -4.48
CA VAL A 505 -7.52 -24.24 -3.73
C VAL A 505 -8.92 -24.74 -4.03
N SER A 506 -9.69 -25.04 -2.99
CA SER A 506 -11.10 -25.41 -3.12
C SER A 506 -12.01 -24.23 -2.81
N TYR A 507 -13.17 -24.19 -3.45
CA TYR A 507 -14.18 -23.16 -3.28
C TYR A 507 -15.57 -23.75 -3.04
N HIS A 508 -16.43 -22.92 -2.44
CA HIS A 508 -17.87 -23.18 -2.27
C HIS A 508 -18.66 -21.87 -2.48
N THR A 509 -19.96 -21.94 -2.79
CA THR A 509 -20.79 -20.73 -3.04
C THR A 509 -21.84 -20.43 -1.96
N ASN A 510 -21.75 -21.12 -0.81
CA ASN A 510 -22.58 -20.93 0.40
C ASN A 510 -24.10 -21.06 0.18
N GLY A 511 -24.60 -22.29 0.30
CA GLY A 511 -25.98 -22.64 0.68
C GLY A 511 -27.08 -22.50 -0.36
N ASN A 512 -27.11 -21.41 -1.16
CA ASN A 512 -28.29 -21.10 -1.99
C ASN A 512 -27.97 -20.75 -3.46
N ASN A 513 -26.70 -20.63 -3.85
CA ASN A 513 -26.31 -20.28 -5.22
C ASN A 513 -26.10 -21.56 -6.03
N LYS A 514 -26.94 -21.86 -7.03
CA LYS A 514 -26.91 -23.10 -7.84
C LYS A 514 -25.74 -23.19 -8.85
N VAL A 515 -24.57 -22.64 -8.53
CA VAL A 515 -23.44 -22.52 -9.47
C VAL A 515 -22.34 -23.55 -9.18
N GLY A 516 -22.24 -24.05 -7.94
CA GLY A 516 -21.12 -24.87 -7.48
C GLY A 516 -19.83 -24.05 -7.29
N GLY A 517 -18.90 -24.57 -6.50
CA GLY A 517 -17.57 -24.02 -6.29
C GLY A 517 -16.54 -24.53 -7.30
N SER A 518 -15.46 -23.77 -7.49
CA SER A 518 -14.32 -24.17 -8.32
C SER A 518 -13.22 -24.91 -7.55
N ILE A 519 -12.31 -25.49 -8.31
CA ILE A 519 -10.98 -25.96 -7.90
C ILE A 519 -9.98 -25.13 -8.71
N GLU A 520 -9.12 -24.37 -8.04
CA GLU A 520 -8.05 -23.62 -8.69
C GLU A 520 -6.68 -24.26 -8.44
N VAL A 521 -5.84 -24.22 -9.47
CA VAL A 521 -4.40 -24.51 -9.38
C VAL A 521 -3.67 -23.22 -9.63
N ALA A 522 -2.82 -22.82 -8.70
CA ALA A 522 -2.00 -21.62 -8.79
C ALA A 522 -0.52 -21.94 -8.55
N SER A 523 0.36 -20.99 -8.85
CA SER A 523 1.79 -21.07 -8.55
C SER A 523 2.31 -19.76 -7.98
N MET A 524 3.34 -19.88 -7.15
CA MET A 524 4.08 -18.75 -6.60
C MET A 524 5.53 -18.82 -7.07
N THR A 525 5.99 -17.82 -7.81
CA THR A 525 7.39 -17.72 -8.26
C THR A 525 8.18 -16.89 -7.26
N GLU A 526 9.06 -17.53 -6.48
CA GLU A 526 9.78 -16.91 -5.35
C GLU A 526 10.72 -15.75 -5.73
N GLY A 527 11.33 -15.79 -6.92
CA GLY A 527 12.24 -14.73 -7.39
C GLY A 527 11.51 -13.45 -7.78
N SER A 528 10.50 -13.55 -8.63
CA SER A 528 9.68 -12.40 -9.07
C SER A 528 8.52 -12.09 -8.13
N LYS A 529 8.37 -12.85 -7.04
CA LYS A 529 7.27 -12.73 -6.07
C LYS A 529 5.90 -12.68 -6.75
N THR A 530 5.69 -13.57 -7.72
CA THR A 530 4.54 -13.54 -8.63
C THR A 530 3.61 -14.72 -8.37
N LEU A 531 2.38 -14.43 -7.96
CA LEU A 531 1.25 -15.36 -7.96
C LEU A 531 0.69 -15.45 -9.38
N THR A 532 0.31 -16.66 -9.80
CA THR A 532 -0.38 -16.91 -11.07
C THR A 532 -1.42 -17.98 -10.87
N ILE A 533 -2.64 -17.72 -11.28
CA ILE A 533 -3.66 -18.77 -11.40
C ILE A 533 -3.41 -19.46 -12.75
N GLU A 534 -3.25 -20.78 -12.72
CA GLU A 534 -2.91 -21.57 -13.91
C GLU A 534 -4.14 -22.30 -14.46
N GLN A 535 -4.99 -22.80 -13.56
CA GLN A 535 -6.20 -23.51 -13.91
C GLN A 535 -7.32 -23.16 -12.94
N SER A 536 -8.55 -23.15 -13.45
CA SER A 536 -9.77 -23.15 -12.65
C SER A 536 -10.75 -24.10 -13.32
N LYS A 537 -11.31 -25.03 -12.56
CA LYS A 537 -12.32 -25.97 -13.05
C LYS A 537 -13.46 -26.12 -12.07
N LYS A 538 -14.67 -26.38 -12.55
CA LYS A 538 -15.84 -26.59 -11.67
C LYS A 538 -16.78 -27.65 -12.21
N ALA A 539 -17.58 -28.21 -11.31
CA ALA A 539 -18.75 -29.02 -11.64
C ALA A 539 -20.01 -28.26 -11.23
N ASP A 540 -21.10 -28.47 -11.96
CA ASP A 540 -22.36 -27.77 -11.70
C ASP A 540 -22.97 -28.23 -10.36
N ASN A 541 -23.36 -27.29 -9.51
CA ASN A 541 -23.96 -27.53 -8.18
C ASN A 541 -23.08 -28.32 -7.19
N ILE A 542 -21.76 -28.36 -7.37
CA ILE A 542 -20.87 -29.06 -6.44
C ILE A 542 -20.04 -28.05 -5.65
N ASP A 543 -20.12 -28.09 -4.32
CA ASP A 543 -19.28 -27.29 -3.43
C ASP A 543 -18.17 -28.14 -2.81
N TYR A 544 -16.99 -27.54 -2.60
CA TYR A 544 -15.83 -28.20 -2.03
C TYR A 544 -15.39 -27.50 -0.74
N ASN A 545 -15.40 -28.22 0.39
CA ASN A 545 -15.07 -27.69 1.71
C ASN A 545 -13.61 -27.92 2.12
N HIS A 546 -12.97 -28.94 1.55
CA HIS A 546 -11.59 -29.30 1.82
C HIS A 546 -10.97 -30.05 0.64
N LEU A 547 -9.64 -30.00 0.53
CA LEU A 547 -8.88 -30.83 -0.39
C LEU A 547 -7.60 -31.35 0.27
N ILE A 548 -7.10 -32.48 -0.22
CA ILE A 548 -5.73 -32.95 0.02
C ILE A 548 -5.07 -33.39 -1.30
N VAL A 549 -3.77 -33.19 -1.43
CA VAL A 549 -2.93 -33.75 -2.48
C VAL A 549 -2.16 -34.93 -1.92
N LYS A 550 -2.28 -36.09 -2.56
CA LYS A 550 -1.54 -37.30 -2.21
C LYS A 550 -1.06 -38.00 -3.49
N GLY A 551 0.25 -38.01 -3.68
CA GLY A 551 0.86 -38.54 -4.90
C GLY A 551 0.43 -37.73 -6.12
N ASP A 552 -0.11 -38.43 -7.12
CA ASP A 552 -0.63 -37.89 -8.38
C ASP A 552 -2.16 -37.66 -8.33
N LYS A 553 -2.75 -37.57 -7.14
CA LYS A 553 -4.20 -37.37 -6.96
C LYS A 553 -4.52 -36.19 -6.04
N LEU A 554 -5.62 -35.53 -6.36
CA LEU A 554 -6.32 -34.58 -5.51
C LEU A 554 -7.58 -35.27 -4.96
N PHE A 555 -7.71 -35.30 -3.64
CA PHE A 555 -8.92 -35.78 -2.95
C PHE A 555 -9.69 -34.60 -2.36
N LEU A 556 -11.02 -34.61 -2.49
CA LEU A 556 -11.89 -33.50 -2.12
C LEU A 556 -12.95 -33.98 -1.13
N ALA A 557 -13.26 -33.16 -0.13
CA ALA A 557 -14.49 -33.29 0.63
C ALA A 557 -15.49 -32.27 0.09
N GLY A 558 -16.60 -32.75 -0.46
CA GLY A 558 -17.60 -31.89 -1.06
C GLY A 558 -19.01 -32.44 -0.97
N SER A 559 -19.95 -31.58 -1.34
CA SER A 559 -21.38 -31.89 -1.35
C SER A 559 -22.07 -31.25 -2.54
N GLN A 560 -23.13 -31.90 -3.02
CA GLN A 560 -24.04 -31.30 -3.98
C GLN A 560 -24.97 -30.28 -3.31
N GLN A 561 -25.05 -29.08 -3.89
CA GLN A 561 -25.94 -28.01 -3.47
C GLN A 561 -27.38 -28.26 -3.91
N GLY A 562 -28.33 -27.89 -3.05
CA GLY A 562 -29.76 -27.91 -3.38
C GLY A 562 -30.38 -29.30 -3.47
N ASN A 563 -29.82 -30.27 -2.76
CA ASN A 563 -30.43 -31.59 -2.63
C ASN A 563 -31.89 -31.46 -2.17
N GLY A 564 -32.75 -32.17 -2.88
CA GLY A 564 -34.19 -32.25 -2.72
C GLY A 564 -34.64 -33.40 -3.61
N LYS A 565 -35.75 -34.05 -3.28
CA LYS A 565 -36.18 -35.33 -3.89
C LYS A 565 -36.45 -35.32 -5.41
N ASP A 566 -36.29 -34.19 -6.08
CA ASP A 566 -36.72 -33.98 -7.46
C ASP A 566 -35.61 -33.36 -8.34
N VAL A 567 -34.46 -34.04 -8.46
CA VAL A 567 -33.57 -33.79 -9.61
C VAL A 567 -34.15 -34.55 -10.80
N GLU A 568 -34.84 -33.85 -11.68
CA GLU A 568 -35.36 -34.40 -12.93
C GLU A 568 -34.19 -35.02 -13.73
N GLY A 569 -34.12 -36.34 -13.81
CA GLY A 569 -32.97 -37.07 -14.39
C GLY A 569 -32.18 -37.98 -13.43
N GLY A 570 -32.51 -38.05 -12.14
CA GLY A 570 -32.28 -39.25 -11.32
C GLY A 570 -30.92 -39.48 -10.66
N HIS A 571 -30.05 -38.49 -10.48
CA HIS A 571 -28.79 -38.69 -9.74
C HIS A 571 -28.48 -37.53 -8.77
N SER A 572 -28.97 -37.62 -7.53
CA SER A 572 -28.43 -36.87 -6.39
C SER A 572 -27.14 -37.56 -5.92
N VAL A 573 -26.05 -36.82 -5.74
CA VAL A 573 -24.75 -37.35 -5.25
C VAL A 573 -24.48 -37.03 -3.78
N GLY A 574 -25.15 -36.01 -3.22
CA GLY A 574 -25.04 -35.57 -1.82
C GLY A 574 -23.61 -35.42 -1.31
N ALA A 575 -23.30 -35.87 -0.09
CA ALA A 575 -21.96 -35.78 0.50
C ALA A 575 -21.05 -36.87 -0.07
N PHE A 576 -19.81 -36.49 -0.41
CA PHE A 576 -18.87 -37.40 -1.09
C PHE A 576 -17.40 -37.14 -0.73
N MET A 577 -16.57 -38.14 -1.02
CA MET A 577 -15.16 -37.96 -1.32
C MET A 577 -14.96 -37.89 -2.84
N GLY A 578 -14.31 -36.84 -3.33
CA GLY A 578 -14.01 -36.65 -4.75
C GLY A 578 -12.56 -37.01 -5.05
N GLU A 579 -12.28 -37.61 -6.21
CA GLU A 579 -10.94 -37.90 -6.70
C GLU A 579 -10.72 -37.25 -8.08
N VAL A 580 -9.60 -36.53 -8.23
CA VAL A 580 -9.16 -35.93 -9.49
C VAL A 580 -7.68 -36.26 -9.71
N ALA A 581 -7.34 -36.83 -10.86
CA ALA A 581 -5.94 -37.09 -11.22
C ALA A 581 -5.17 -35.79 -11.48
N ILE A 582 -3.91 -35.75 -11.08
CA ILE A 582 -2.94 -34.69 -11.33
C ILE A 582 -1.97 -35.20 -12.40
N THR A 583 -1.92 -34.50 -13.53
CA THR A 583 -1.12 -34.86 -14.71
C THR A 583 -0.07 -33.80 -14.99
N GLY A 584 0.82 -34.05 -15.96
CA GLY A 584 1.76 -33.02 -16.43
C GLY A 584 1.06 -31.76 -17.00
N SER A 585 -0.19 -31.90 -17.46
CA SER A 585 -1.06 -30.80 -17.90
C SER A 585 -1.88 -30.16 -16.78
N GLY A 586 -1.63 -30.52 -15.51
CA GLY A 586 -2.40 -30.06 -14.34
C GLY A 586 -3.52 -31.03 -13.96
N ILE A 587 -4.59 -30.55 -13.33
CA ILE A 587 -5.68 -31.42 -12.86
C ILE A 587 -6.50 -31.97 -14.04
N SER A 588 -7.02 -33.19 -13.94
CA SER A 588 -7.87 -33.85 -14.94
C SER A 588 -9.24 -33.16 -15.08
N ASP A 589 -9.96 -33.44 -16.17
CA ASP A 589 -11.38 -33.07 -16.33
C ASP A 589 -12.31 -34.12 -15.68
N ASN A 590 -11.80 -35.31 -15.33
CA ASN A 590 -12.60 -36.34 -14.69
C ASN A 590 -12.56 -36.20 -13.16
N LEU A 591 -13.74 -35.99 -12.57
CA LEU A 591 -13.98 -36.04 -11.12
C LEU A 591 -14.76 -37.29 -10.79
N ILE A 592 -14.15 -38.18 -10.01
CA ILE A 592 -14.78 -39.42 -9.52
C ILE A 592 -15.34 -39.12 -8.13
N LEU A 593 -16.64 -39.34 -7.94
CA LEU A 593 -17.32 -39.11 -6.66
C LEU A 593 -17.65 -40.44 -5.98
N HIS A 594 -17.14 -40.63 -4.77
CA HIS A 594 -17.47 -41.72 -3.86
C HIS A 594 -18.53 -41.18 -2.88
N SER A 595 -19.79 -41.26 -3.28
CA SER A 595 -20.93 -40.73 -2.52
C SER A 595 -21.23 -41.61 -1.30
N VAL A 596 -21.38 -40.97 -0.13
CA VAL A 596 -21.69 -41.66 1.14
C VAL A 596 -23.12 -41.39 1.64
N ASP A 597 -23.78 -40.33 1.16
CA ASP A 597 -25.22 -40.10 1.38
C ASP A 597 -25.85 -39.35 0.19
N LYS A 598 -26.63 -40.06 -0.63
CA LYS A 598 -27.34 -39.49 -1.81
C LYS A 598 -28.75 -38.97 -1.49
N LYS A 599 -29.32 -39.35 -0.36
CA LYS A 599 -30.78 -39.24 -0.10
C LYS A 599 -31.14 -38.08 0.82
N SER A 600 -30.17 -37.56 1.56
CA SER A 600 -30.35 -36.47 2.50
C SER A 600 -29.77 -35.17 1.96
N ASP A 601 -30.56 -34.10 2.04
CA ASP A 601 -30.16 -32.73 1.74
C ASP A 601 -29.46 -32.02 2.90
N LYS A 602 -29.25 -32.74 4.01
CA LYS A 602 -28.70 -32.19 5.26
C LYS A 602 -27.31 -32.70 5.59
N VAL A 603 -26.67 -33.43 4.67
CA VAL A 603 -25.33 -33.97 4.88
C VAL A 603 -24.30 -33.19 4.09
N ASP A 604 -23.37 -32.60 4.83
CA ASP A 604 -22.24 -31.89 4.27
C ASP A 604 -20.94 -32.63 4.59
N ALA A 605 -20.09 -32.82 3.59
CA ALA A 605 -18.71 -33.28 3.79
C ALA A 605 -17.82 -32.09 4.17
N ASN A 606 -17.12 -32.19 5.29
CA ASN A 606 -16.34 -31.10 5.87
C ASN A 606 -14.83 -31.22 5.57
N CYS A 607 -14.28 -32.43 5.62
CA CYS A 607 -12.84 -32.69 5.52
C CYS A 607 -12.56 -34.12 5.05
N VAL A 608 -11.43 -34.32 4.38
CA VAL A 608 -10.95 -35.63 3.93
C VAL A 608 -9.49 -35.83 4.33
N ALA A 609 -9.12 -37.03 4.76
CA ALA A 609 -7.75 -37.46 5.04
C ALA A 609 -7.47 -38.82 4.39
N ALA A 610 -6.22 -39.03 3.95
CA ALA A 610 -5.75 -40.34 3.48
C ALA A 610 -5.06 -41.11 4.62
N TYR A 611 -5.35 -42.41 4.74
CA TYR A 611 -4.74 -43.31 5.73
C TYR A 611 -4.46 -44.67 5.10
N GLY A 612 -3.18 -44.92 4.75
CA GLY A 612 -2.83 -46.10 3.97
C GLY A 612 -3.49 -46.05 2.59
N THR A 613 -4.27 -47.09 2.27
CA THR A 613 -5.13 -47.15 1.07
C THR A 613 -6.53 -46.58 1.29
N ASP A 614 -6.91 -46.36 2.55
CA ASP A 614 -8.25 -45.94 2.92
C ASP A 614 -8.31 -44.42 3.04
N HIS A 615 -9.53 -43.88 3.04
CA HIS A 615 -9.79 -42.46 3.20
C HIS A 615 -10.84 -42.23 4.28
N VAL A 616 -10.64 -41.18 5.08
CA VAL A 616 -11.59 -40.79 6.11
C VAL A 616 -12.24 -39.47 5.71
N LEU A 617 -13.56 -39.47 5.61
CA LEU A 617 -14.38 -38.32 5.25
C LEU A 617 -15.19 -37.86 6.47
N ALA A 618 -14.85 -36.68 7.01
CA ALA A 618 -15.63 -36.04 8.06
C ALA A 618 -16.89 -35.42 7.46
N THR A 619 -18.05 -35.70 8.05
CA THR A 619 -19.35 -35.19 7.60
C THR A 619 -20.20 -34.64 8.75
N THR A 620 -21.33 -34.00 8.46
CA THR A 620 -22.30 -33.59 9.50
C THR A 620 -23.01 -34.76 10.21
N GLN A 621 -22.85 -36.00 9.76
CA GLN A 621 -23.41 -37.19 10.41
C GLN A 621 -22.40 -38.03 11.21
N GLY A 622 -21.09 -37.85 10.96
CA GLY A 622 -20.02 -38.65 11.55
C GLY A 622 -18.82 -38.74 10.63
N PHE A 623 -17.98 -39.76 10.80
CA PHE A 623 -16.83 -40.03 9.95
C PHE A 623 -17.10 -41.25 9.08
N TYR A 624 -17.08 -41.08 7.77
CA TYR A 624 -17.08 -42.20 6.85
C TYR A 624 -15.66 -42.66 6.59
N VAL A 625 -15.41 -43.96 6.63
CA VAL A 625 -14.17 -44.57 6.15
C VAL A 625 -14.48 -45.26 4.84
N ILE A 626 -13.76 -44.87 3.79
CA ILE A 626 -13.87 -45.41 2.43
C ILE A 626 -12.63 -46.25 2.19
N ASP A 627 -12.81 -47.57 2.06
CA ASP A 627 -11.70 -48.49 1.84
C ASP A 627 -11.25 -48.52 0.36
N LYS A 628 -10.20 -49.31 0.09
CA LYS A 628 -9.66 -49.49 -1.26
C LYS A 628 -10.63 -50.10 -2.29
N ASP A 629 -11.70 -50.74 -1.82
CA ASP A 629 -12.73 -51.40 -2.64
C ASP A 629 -14.00 -50.54 -2.70
N ASP A 630 -13.89 -49.27 -2.30
CA ASP A 630 -14.97 -48.29 -2.26
C ASP A 630 -16.11 -48.61 -1.28
N ASN A 631 -15.88 -49.47 -0.28
CA ASN A 631 -16.86 -49.67 0.78
C ASN A 631 -16.83 -48.49 1.75
N ALA A 632 -18.01 -47.96 2.09
CA ALA A 632 -18.13 -46.85 3.04
C ALA A 632 -18.79 -47.31 4.35
N GLU A 633 -18.10 -47.09 5.47
CA GLU A 633 -18.63 -47.35 6.81
C GLU A 633 -18.68 -46.08 7.65
N LEU A 634 -19.81 -45.86 8.35
CA LEU A 634 -20.05 -44.68 9.17
C LEU A 634 -19.70 -44.93 10.64
N TYR A 635 -18.79 -44.13 11.17
CA TYR A 635 -18.38 -44.13 12.56
C TYR A 635 -18.83 -42.86 13.28
N LEU A 636 -19.04 -42.97 14.60
CA LEU A 636 -19.50 -41.88 15.46
C LEU A 636 -20.80 -41.22 14.96
N GLN A 637 -21.75 -42.05 14.50
CA GLN A 637 -23.03 -41.59 13.98
C GLN A 637 -23.76 -40.66 14.97
N GLY A 638 -24.37 -39.60 14.43
CA GLY A 638 -25.12 -38.61 15.21
C GLY A 638 -24.25 -37.48 15.77
N THR A 639 -22.94 -37.49 15.48
CA THR A 639 -22.02 -36.41 15.83
C THR A 639 -21.58 -35.64 14.57
N VAL A 640 -21.54 -34.32 14.64
CA VAL A 640 -20.98 -33.49 13.57
C VAL A 640 -19.45 -33.60 13.59
N ALA A 641 -18.87 -34.26 12.60
CA ALA A 641 -17.42 -34.34 12.41
C ALA A 641 -16.92 -33.07 11.71
N LYS A 642 -15.90 -32.42 12.29
CA LYS A 642 -15.39 -31.11 11.82
C LYS A 642 -14.16 -31.24 10.95
N HIS A 643 -13.20 -32.06 11.37
CA HIS A 643 -11.92 -32.19 10.69
C HIS A 643 -11.28 -33.54 10.99
N VAL A 644 -10.53 -34.04 10.01
CA VAL A 644 -9.73 -35.25 10.15
C VAL A 644 -8.37 -35.02 9.51
N ILE A 645 -7.31 -35.46 10.17
CA ILE A 645 -5.95 -35.44 9.62
C ILE A 645 -5.25 -36.74 9.97
N SER A 646 -4.31 -37.16 9.12
CA SER A 646 -3.50 -38.36 9.28
C SER A 646 -2.03 -38.00 9.11
N ASN A 647 -1.18 -38.54 9.97
CA ASN A 647 0.28 -38.49 9.83
C ASN A 647 0.85 -39.80 9.25
N GLY A 648 -0.02 -40.63 8.64
CA GLY A 648 0.33 -41.95 8.10
C GLY A 648 0.34 -43.09 9.11
N THR A 649 0.44 -42.81 10.41
CA THR A 649 0.39 -43.84 11.47
C THR A 649 -0.88 -43.75 12.30
N LYS A 650 -1.40 -42.54 12.52
CA LYS A 650 -2.60 -42.26 13.30
C LYS A 650 -3.59 -41.37 12.56
N ILE A 651 -4.86 -41.52 12.91
CA ILE A 651 -5.97 -40.67 12.48
C ILE A 651 -6.40 -39.79 13.65
N TYR A 652 -6.54 -38.50 13.41
CA TYR A 652 -6.96 -37.50 14.40
C TYR A 652 -8.30 -36.92 13.97
N ALA A 653 -9.36 -37.25 14.70
CA ALA A 653 -10.75 -37.00 14.32
C ALA A 653 -11.42 -36.04 15.31
N LEU A 654 -11.74 -34.81 14.87
CA LEU A 654 -12.35 -33.76 15.69
C LEU A 654 -13.87 -33.66 15.47
N THR A 655 -14.61 -33.61 16.57
CA THR A 655 -16.06 -33.38 16.58
C THR A 655 -16.42 -31.92 16.92
N GLU A 656 -17.66 -31.51 16.59
CA GLU A 656 -18.16 -30.16 16.90
C GLU A 656 -18.23 -29.89 18.41
N THR A 657 -18.44 -30.94 19.21
CA THR A 657 -18.44 -30.87 20.68
C THR A 657 -17.04 -30.69 21.28
N GLY A 658 -15.98 -30.77 20.47
CA GLY A 658 -14.60 -30.60 20.92
C GLY A 658 -13.94 -31.88 21.44
N SER A 659 -14.41 -33.05 20.99
CA SER A 659 -13.72 -34.32 21.21
C SER A 659 -12.72 -34.56 20.08
N LEU A 660 -11.44 -34.67 20.40
CA LEU A 660 -10.40 -35.09 19.47
C LEU A 660 -10.03 -36.54 19.78
N ASN A 661 -10.48 -37.46 18.92
CA ASN A 661 -10.19 -38.89 19.03
C ASN A 661 -9.00 -39.25 18.16
N VAL A 662 -8.07 -40.05 18.71
CA VAL A 662 -6.87 -40.53 18.04
C VAL A 662 -7.00 -42.03 17.83
N TYR A 663 -6.87 -42.47 16.59
CA TYR A 663 -7.00 -43.88 16.20
C TYR A 663 -5.71 -44.40 15.56
N ASN A 664 -5.40 -45.67 15.82
CA ASN A 664 -4.27 -46.38 15.23
C ASN A 664 -4.66 -47.21 14.00
N SER A 665 -5.91 -47.13 13.55
CA SER A 665 -6.42 -47.85 12.39
C SER A 665 -7.65 -47.16 11.80
N SER A 666 -7.97 -47.48 10.54
CA SER A 666 -9.16 -47.02 9.84
C SER A 666 -10.47 -47.64 10.37
N ASP A 667 -10.42 -48.67 11.23
CA ASP A 667 -11.61 -49.25 11.87
C ASP A 667 -12.31 -48.26 12.83
N MET A 668 -11.64 -47.21 13.32
CA MET A 668 -12.24 -46.12 14.12
C MET A 668 -13.20 -46.50 15.28
N THR A 669 -13.25 -47.78 15.70
CA THR A 669 -14.16 -48.30 16.74
C THR A 669 -13.69 -47.91 18.13
N THR A 670 -12.39 -48.03 18.38
CA THR A 670 -11.78 -47.74 19.68
C THR A 670 -10.67 -46.71 19.52
N PRO A 671 -10.84 -45.48 20.06
CA PRO A 671 -9.75 -44.52 20.07
C PRO A 671 -8.63 -45.01 20.99
N GLU A 672 -7.39 -44.90 20.53
CA GLU A 672 -6.21 -45.02 21.40
C GLU A 672 -6.26 -43.96 22.50
N LYS A 673 -6.77 -42.77 22.14
CA LYS A 673 -6.85 -41.64 23.05
C LYS A 673 -7.94 -40.66 22.65
N THR A 674 -8.55 -40.04 23.64
CA THR A 674 -9.51 -38.95 23.44
C THR A 674 -9.08 -37.74 24.26
N TYR A 675 -9.08 -36.57 23.63
CA TYR A 675 -8.87 -35.28 24.28
C TYR A 675 -10.14 -34.44 24.20
N THR A 676 -10.43 -33.69 25.26
CA THR A 676 -11.50 -32.69 25.27
C THR A 676 -10.89 -31.30 25.18
N VAL A 677 -11.07 -30.64 24.04
CA VAL A 677 -10.51 -29.29 23.77
C VAL A 677 -11.51 -28.15 23.98
N GLY A 678 -12.79 -28.49 24.19
CA GLY A 678 -13.91 -27.56 24.27
C GLY A 678 -14.59 -27.37 22.91
N ALA A 679 -15.88 -27.01 22.94
CA ALA A 679 -16.73 -26.98 21.76
C ALA A 679 -16.22 -26.01 20.67
N VAL A 680 -16.38 -26.43 19.42
CA VAL A 680 -16.22 -25.57 18.25
C VAL A 680 -17.45 -24.67 18.17
N ALA A 681 -17.25 -23.36 18.33
CA ALA A 681 -18.33 -22.38 18.34
C ALA A 681 -18.01 -21.19 17.42
N PRO A 682 -19.01 -20.53 16.80
CA PRO A 682 -20.42 -20.93 16.76
C PRO A 682 -20.65 -22.25 16.00
N LYS A 683 -21.85 -22.82 16.12
CA LYS A 683 -22.24 -24.02 15.36
C LYS A 683 -21.99 -23.80 13.87
N GLY A 684 -21.45 -24.81 13.18
CA GLY A 684 -21.10 -24.71 11.77
C GLY A 684 -19.77 -24.01 11.47
N ASN A 685 -19.09 -23.40 12.45
CA ASN A 685 -17.79 -22.77 12.22
C ASN A 685 -16.74 -23.77 11.71
N LYS A 686 -15.81 -23.33 10.86
CA LYS A 686 -14.69 -24.19 10.43
C LYS A 686 -13.73 -24.42 11.60
N ALA A 687 -13.12 -25.59 11.67
CA ALA A 687 -12.16 -25.91 12.72
C ALA A 687 -11.12 -26.89 12.17
N VAL A 688 -9.89 -26.42 12.00
CA VAL A 688 -8.77 -27.22 11.48
C VAL A 688 -7.90 -27.73 12.62
N ILE A 689 -7.30 -28.90 12.42
CA ILE A 689 -6.24 -29.46 13.27
C ILE A 689 -4.91 -29.34 12.53
N ALA A 690 -3.85 -28.95 13.23
CA ALA A 690 -2.47 -29.09 12.75
C ALA A 690 -1.64 -29.92 13.73
N ILE A 691 -0.73 -30.73 13.20
CA ILE A 691 0.21 -31.54 13.98
C ILE A 691 1.61 -30.99 13.75
N ASP A 692 2.31 -30.70 14.83
CA ASP A 692 3.73 -30.36 14.80
C ASP A 692 4.54 -31.66 14.90
N GLU A 693 4.73 -32.33 13.76
CA GLU A 693 5.34 -33.67 13.70
C GLU A 693 6.65 -33.82 14.50
N PRO A 694 7.59 -32.84 14.51
CA PRO A 694 8.81 -32.96 15.31
C PRO A 694 8.59 -33.07 16.82
N ASN A 695 7.57 -32.40 17.37
CA ASN A 695 7.32 -32.35 18.83
C ASN A 695 6.10 -33.19 19.25
N GLY A 696 5.25 -33.59 18.30
CA GLY A 696 3.99 -34.30 18.56
C GLY A 696 2.89 -33.41 19.16
N ASP A 697 3.10 -32.09 19.21
CA ASP A 697 2.09 -31.13 19.67
C ASP A 697 0.96 -31.02 18.65
N ILE A 698 -0.28 -30.88 19.14
CA ILE A 698 -1.48 -30.77 18.29
C ILE A 698 -2.16 -29.43 18.56
N TYR A 699 -2.45 -28.68 17.52
CA TYR A 699 -3.17 -27.41 17.59
C TYR A 699 -4.57 -27.60 17.01
N VAL A 700 -5.59 -27.17 17.76
CA VAL A 700 -7.00 -27.39 17.41
C VAL A 700 -7.75 -26.07 17.44
N CYS A 701 -8.23 -25.63 16.28
CA CYS A 701 -9.12 -24.48 16.16
C CYS A 701 -10.49 -24.76 16.77
N LYS A 702 -11.04 -23.77 17.50
CA LYS A 702 -12.34 -23.86 18.20
C LYS A 702 -13.30 -22.74 17.81
N GLY A 703 -13.05 -22.09 16.67
CA GLY A 703 -13.79 -20.93 16.21
C GLY A 703 -13.61 -19.73 17.11
N LYS A 704 -14.70 -19.12 17.60
CA LYS A 704 -14.67 -17.96 18.50
C LYS A 704 -13.96 -18.24 19.83
N ASN A 705 -13.86 -19.51 20.21
CA ASN A 705 -13.19 -19.96 21.43
C ASN A 705 -11.66 -20.08 21.25
N GLY A 706 -11.10 -19.60 20.13
CA GLY A 706 -9.66 -19.57 19.92
C GLY A 706 -9.05 -20.92 19.53
N VAL A 707 -7.84 -21.21 20.01
CA VAL A 707 -7.06 -22.41 19.65
C VAL A 707 -6.64 -23.13 20.92
N ALA A 708 -6.85 -24.44 20.96
CA ALA A 708 -6.28 -25.31 21.99
C ALA A 708 -4.94 -25.90 21.51
N LYS A 709 -4.00 -26.09 22.43
CA LYS A 709 -2.77 -26.85 22.22
C LYS A 709 -2.81 -28.11 23.06
N ILE A 710 -2.40 -29.22 22.49
CA ILE A 710 -2.24 -30.50 23.16
C ILE A 710 -0.76 -30.87 23.15
N SER A 711 -0.18 -31.05 24.32
CA SER A 711 1.20 -31.51 24.51
C SER A 711 1.19 -32.76 25.39
N GLY A 712 1.43 -33.92 24.79
CA GLY A 712 1.32 -35.21 25.47
C GLY A 712 -0.11 -35.49 25.94
N ASN A 713 -0.36 -35.37 27.25
CA ASN A 713 -1.69 -35.54 27.88
C ASN A 713 -2.38 -34.21 28.21
N THR A 714 -1.67 -33.09 28.10
CA THR A 714 -2.13 -31.80 28.60
C THR A 714 -2.82 -31.03 27.50
N VAL A 715 -4.02 -30.52 27.78
CA VAL A 715 -4.75 -29.60 26.91
C VAL A 715 -4.72 -28.20 27.53
N THR A 716 -4.30 -27.21 26.76
CA THR A 716 -4.25 -25.80 27.20
C THR A 716 -4.91 -24.89 26.17
N ASP A 717 -5.59 -23.84 26.62
CA ASP A 717 -5.95 -22.73 25.75
C ASP A 717 -4.67 -22.00 25.32
N PHE A 718 -4.40 -22.00 24.03
CA PHE A 718 -3.17 -21.49 23.43
C PHE A 718 -3.32 -20.08 22.87
N PHE A 719 -4.48 -19.79 22.31
CA PHE A 719 -4.82 -18.48 21.75
C PHE A 719 -6.28 -18.17 22.00
N THR A 720 -6.57 -16.91 22.33
CA THR A 720 -7.93 -16.38 22.48
C THR A 720 -8.17 -15.37 21.37
N CYS A 721 -9.26 -15.53 20.63
CA CYS A 721 -9.64 -14.58 19.60
C CYS A 721 -9.91 -13.18 20.21
N PRO A 722 -9.42 -12.09 19.61
CA PRO A 722 -9.68 -10.72 20.07
C PRO A 722 -11.17 -10.37 20.06
N THR A 723 -11.53 -9.36 20.85
CA THR A 723 -12.89 -8.83 20.95
C THR A 723 -12.95 -7.38 20.51
N ILE A 724 -14.03 -7.01 19.83
CA ILE A 724 -14.30 -5.64 19.40
C ILE A 724 -14.40 -4.73 20.62
N SER A 725 -13.60 -3.66 20.66
CA SER A 725 -13.44 -2.79 21.83
C SER A 725 -14.52 -1.72 21.99
N SER A 726 -15.24 -1.36 20.93
CA SER A 726 -16.20 -0.25 20.91
C SER A 726 -17.30 -0.42 19.84
N GLY A 727 -18.39 0.34 19.97
CA GLY A 727 -19.54 0.34 19.04
C GLY A 727 -20.57 -0.75 19.30
N ASP A 728 -21.56 -0.88 18.41
CA ASP A 728 -22.73 -1.78 18.59
C ASP A 728 -22.37 -3.27 18.67
N LYS A 729 -21.16 -3.65 18.25
CA LYS A 729 -20.63 -5.03 18.32
C LYS A 729 -19.60 -5.22 19.44
N GLN A 730 -19.49 -4.27 20.37
CA GLN A 730 -18.55 -4.36 21.49
C GLN A 730 -18.69 -5.69 22.25
N GLY A 731 -17.55 -6.32 22.56
CA GLY A 731 -17.49 -7.60 23.26
C GLY A 731 -17.76 -8.83 22.38
N GLN A 732 -18.18 -8.66 21.12
CA GLN A 732 -18.20 -9.76 20.16
C GLN A 732 -16.78 -10.07 19.68
N THR A 733 -16.54 -11.32 19.33
CA THR A 733 -15.26 -11.77 18.77
C THR A 733 -15.01 -11.09 17.42
N GLU A 734 -13.80 -10.55 17.22
CA GLU A 734 -13.42 -9.83 16.01
C GLU A 734 -13.21 -10.78 14.81
N GLY A 735 -12.94 -12.06 15.07
CA GLY A 735 -12.91 -13.13 14.08
C GLY A 735 -12.73 -14.51 14.72
N ASN A 736 -13.14 -15.57 14.03
CA ASN A 736 -13.10 -16.93 14.55
C ASN A 736 -11.84 -17.65 14.08
N ALA A 737 -11.17 -18.40 14.96
CA ALA A 737 -10.06 -19.27 14.60
C ALA A 737 -10.59 -20.45 13.76
N ASN A 738 -10.41 -20.37 12.45
CA ASN A 738 -10.94 -21.31 11.46
C ASN A 738 -9.87 -22.33 11.02
N GLY A 739 -8.70 -21.83 10.63
CA GLY A 739 -7.59 -22.61 10.09
C GLY A 739 -6.33 -22.48 10.93
N VAL A 740 -5.50 -23.52 10.98
CA VAL A 740 -4.20 -23.51 11.66
C VAL A 740 -3.15 -24.22 10.83
N ALA A 741 -1.94 -23.66 10.81
CA ALA A 741 -0.72 -24.29 10.31
C ALA A 741 0.43 -24.04 11.29
N VAL A 742 1.47 -24.85 11.25
CA VAL A 742 2.61 -24.76 12.16
C VAL A 742 3.91 -24.99 11.39
N ASP A 743 4.95 -24.24 11.74
CA ASP A 743 6.32 -24.50 11.27
C ASP A 743 7.28 -24.68 12.46
N GLY A 744 8.59 -24.60 12.20
CA GLY A 744 9.61 -24.76 13.24
C GLY A 744 9.51 -23.74 14.38
N LYS A 745 8.97 -22.53 14.14
CA LYS A 745 9.03 -21.40 15.09
C LYS A 745 7.67 -20.76 15.41
N TYR A 746 6.69 -20.85 14.52
CA TYR A 746 5.43 -20.13 14.61
C TYR A 746 4.22 -21.04 14.42
N VAL A 747 3.09 -20.56 14.95
CA VAL A 747 1.76 -21.10 14.66
C VAL A 747 0.98 -20.02 13.92
N TYR A 748 0.40 -20.38 12.78
CA TYR A 748 -0.30 -19.49 11.88
C TYR A 748 -1.80 -19.78 11.96
N ILE A 749 -2.60 -18.76 12.26
CA ILE A 749 -4.06 -18.90 12.41
C ILE A 749 -4.75 -18.12 11.31
N ALA A 750 -5.67 -18.76 10.59
CA ALA A 750 -6.69 -18.08 9.79
C ALA A 750 -7.86 -17.75 10.72
N CYS A 751 -7.93 -16.50 11.18
CA CYS A 751 -8.82 -16.02 12.25
C CYS A 751 -10.00 -15.18 11.70
N GLY A 752 -10.70 -15.67 10.69
CA GLY A 752 -11.91 -15.03 10.18
C GLY A 752 -11.68 -13.57 9.75
N SER A 753 -12.54 -12.65 10.21
CA SER A 753 -12.44 -11.21 9.93
C SER A 753 -11.29 -10.49 10.63
N TYR A 754 -10.68 -11.10 11.66
CA TYR A 754 -9.42 -10.60 12.26
C TYR A 754 -8.22 -10.85 11.34
N GLY A 755 -8.34 -11.88 10.50
CA GLY A 755 -7.41 -12.18 9.43
C GLY A 755 -6.36 -13.22 9.77
N VAL A 756 -5.18 -13.12 9.15
CA VAL A 756 -4.08 -14.06 9.43
C VAL A 756 -3.30 -13.60 10.65
N VAL A 757 -3.09 -14.49 11.61
CA VAL A 757 -2.38 -14.22 12.86
C VAL A 757 -1.15 -15.13 12.94
N VAL A 758 -0.01 -14.56 13.34
CA VAL A 758 1.22 -15.30 13.61
C VAL A 758 1.44 -15.28 15.12
N LEU A 759 1.55 -16.48 15.70
CA LEU A 759 1.78 -16.67 17.12
C LEU A 759 3.19 -17.24 17.33
N ASP A 760 3.86 -16.78 18.38
CA ASP A 760 5.07 -17.43 18.88
C ASP A 760 4.70 -18.83 19.40
N LYS A 761 5.33 -19.86 18.84
CA LYS A 761 4.98 -21.25 19.12
C LYS A 761 5.19 -21.66 20.58
N THR A 762 6.13 -21.02 21.26
CA THR A 762 6.48 -21.33 22.66
C THR A 762 5.48 -20.73 23.63
N THR A 763 5.05 -19.49 23.37
CA THR A 763 4.26 -18.70 24.32
C THR A 763 2.79 -18.56 23.96
N GLY A 764 2.40 -18.81 22.70
CA GLY A 764 1.04 -18.56 22.19
C GLY A 764 0.70 -17.08 22.03
N LYS A 765 1.67 -16.18 22.26
CA LYS A 765 1.46 -14.74 22.11
C LYS A 765 1.49 -14.34 20.64
N GLU A 766 0.62 -13.39 20.30
CA GLU A 766 0.61 -12.78 18.99
C GLU A 766 1.91 -12.02 18.71
N VAL A 767 2.52 -12.34 17.58
CA VAL A 767 3.70 -11.67 17.02
C VAL A 767 3.25 -10.54 16.10
N CYS A 768 2.34 -10.86 15.18
CA CYS A 768 1.70 -9.90 14.28
C CYS A 768 0.45 -10.53 13.65
N HIS A 769 -0.50 -9.70 13.21
CA HIS A 769 -1.63 -10.12 12.38
C HIS A 769 -1.83 -9.19 11.18
N ARG A 770 -2.62 -9.63 10.21
CA ARG A 770 -3.02 -8.81 9.06
C ARG A 770 -4.41 -9.19 8.55
N LYS A 771 -5.26 -8.18 8.38
CA LYS A 771 -6.62 -8.29 7.83
C LYS A 771 -6.64 -8.06 6.32
N ALA A 772 -7.53 -8.73 5.60
CA ALA A 772 -7.79 -8.46 4.19
C ALA A 772 -8.55 -7.15 4.01
N SER A 773 -8.22 -6.44 2.93
CA SER A 773 -8.76 -5.13 2.56
C SER A 773 -10.27 -5.00 2.53
N ASN A 774 -10.99 -6.06 2.18
CA ASN A 774 -12.45 -6.05 2.02
C ASN A 774 -13.18 -6.77 3.17
N GLY A 775 -12.49 -6.99 4.30
CA GLY A 775 -13.08 -7.54 5.53
C GLY A 775 -13.61 -8.98 5.43
N LYS A 776 -13.24 -9.74 4.38
CA LYS A 776 -13.70 -11.13 4.22
C LYS A 776 -13.00 -12.05 5.21
N SER A 777 -13.49 -13.28 5.34
CA SER A 777 -13.03 -14.25 6.34
C SER A 777 -11.78 -15.00 5.88
N ALA A 778 -10.72 -15.01 6.69
CA ALA A 778 -9.64 -15.99 6.58
C ALA A 778 -10.18 -17.37 7.03
N ASN A 779 -10.22 -18.33 6.12
CA ASN A 779 -10.86 -19.63 6.33
C ASN A 779 -9.86 -20.77 6.52
N TYR A 780 -8.70 -20.71 5.85
CA TYR A 780 -7.66 -21.72 5.92
C TYR A 780 -6.29 -21.08 5.72
N VAL A 781 -5.25 -21.66 6.31
CA VAL A 781 -3.87 -21.21 6.15
C VAL A 781 -2.97 -22.41 5.96
N ALA A 782 -1.97 -22.26 5.10
CA ALA A 782 -0.92 -23.24 4.89
C ALA A 782 0.44 -22.51 4.75
N VAL A 783 1.52 -23.21 5.08
CA VAL A 783 2.88 -22.66 4.98
C VAL A 783 3.76 -23.58 4.15
N ALA A 784 4.50 -22.99 3.21
CA ALA A 784 5.50 -23.70 2.42
C ALA A 784 6.51 -22.68 1.85
N ASP A 785 7.78 -23.09 1.74
CA ASP A 785 8.86 -22.29 1.15
C ASP A 785 8.99 -20.86 1.75
N GLY A 786 8.69 -20.73 3.04
CA GLY A 786 8.73 -19.44 3.76
C GLY A 786 7.57 -18.50 3.46
N ASN A 787 6.56 -18.93 2.68
CA ASN A 787 5.32 -18.20 2.46
C ASN A 787 4.18 -18.72 3.34
N ILE A 788 3.24 -17.83 3.60
CA ILE A 788 1.99 -18.08 4.29
C ILE A 788 0.87 -17.88 3.29
N TYR A 789 0.24 -18.98 2.86
CA TYR A 789 -0.85 -19.01 1.90
C TYR A 789 -2.17 -19.07 2.63
N VAL A 790 -3.07 -18.13 2.33
CA VAL A 790 -4.35 -18.01 3.05
C VAL A 790 -5.50 -18.12 2.06
N ALA A 791 -6.42 -19.05 2.33
CA ALA A 791 -7.72 -19.12 1.69
C ALA A 791 -8.65 -18.12 2.37
N TYR A 792 -8.90 -17.01 1.70
CA TYR A 792 -9.48 -15.79 2.28
C TYR A 792 -10.94 -15.58 1.87
N GLY A 793 -11.72 -16.66 1.84
CA GLY A 793 -13.11 -16.64 1.45
C GLY A 793 -13.30 -16.00 0.07
N GLN A 794 -14.22 -15.06 -0.06
CA GLN A 794 -14.46 -14.35 -1.33
C GLN A 794 -13.26 -13.53 -1.82
N SER A 795 -12.28 -13.24 -0.95
CA SER A 795 -11.00 -12.61 -1.31
C SER A 795 -9.96 -13.60 -1.82
N ARG A 796 -10.39 -14.84 -2.12
CA ARG A 796 -9.62 -15.85 -2.84
C ARG A 796 -8.31 -16.18 -2.14
N ILE A 797 -7.18 -15.91 -2.79
CA ILE A 797 -5.85 -16.28 -2.32
C ILE A 797 -5.14 -15.01 -1.87
N GLN A 798 -4.55 -15.05 -0.67
CA GLN A 798 -3.57 -14.06 -0.25
C GLN A 798 -2.28 -14.76 0.18
N VAL A 799 -1.16 -14.19 -0.24
CA VAL A 799 0.17 -14.73 0.02
C VAL A 799 0.95 -13.72 0.84
N TYR A 800 1.38 -14.13 2.02
CA TYR A 800 2.15 -13.32 2.93
C TYR A 800 3.55 -13.89 3.13
N LYS A 801 4.50 -13.02 3.48
CA LYS A 801 5.76 -13.42 4.13
C LYS A 801 5.88 -12.74 5.47
N LEU A 802 6.41 -13.48 6.44
CA LEU A 802 6.87 -12.90 7.69
C LEU A 802 8.20 -12.18 7.44
N THR A 803 8.32 -10.92 7.85
CA THR A 803 9.58 -10.17 7.71
C THR A 803 10.70 -10.83 8.51
N GLN A 804 11.88 -10.90 7.90
CA GLN A 804 13.07 -11.43 8.58
C GLN A 804 13.58 -10.38 9.56
N THR A 805 13.78 -10.81 10.80
CA THR A 805 14.57 -10.05 11.78
C THR A 805 16.03 -10.33 11.47
N ASN A 806 16.78 -9.31 11.01
CA ASN A 806 18.22 -9.43 10.81
C ASN A 806 18.95 -9.71 12.13
#